data_AF-W4S9V5-F1
#
_entry.id   AF-W4S9V5-F1
#
_cell.length_a   1.000
_cell.length_b   1.000
_cell.length_c   1.000
_cell.angle_alpha   90.00
_cell.angle_beta   90.00
_cell.angle_gamma   90.00
#
_symmetry.space_group_name_H-M   'P 1'
#
loop_
_entity.id
_entity.type
_entity.pdbx_description
1 polymer ?
#
loop_
_entity_poly.entity_id
_entity_poly.type
_entity_poly.pdbx_seq_one_letter_code
_entity_poly.pdbx_strand_id
1 'polypeptide(L)'
;MWAVASELASGDSPGAVSTAAFIDRRQSRCLVAAIALALASAGIALPLSAMAQSVEVGRGASAPAANATAIGAGSRASATGALASGADSSASGVNSSAIGRQTNAIGENAVAIGYNSFVRQSGENGVALGANAGVTGANSVALGAGSRTHEDDVVSVGSGNGRGGPATRRITNVSAGVNATDAVNVAQLRDVADVAEDTATFFKATPGEDSVGAYVEGDSALAAGDAANAVGTATTALGTGANAVADNATAVGANALASGQNSAAFGHNAQANGPGSVAVGGAAVDEDGEPLITSGGVPVTTGATSAGVGGTAVGASANADGFAASSFGVGAYAAGTQSSAFGAVANAAGDYATAVGTQTSASGTSSTAVGGPADYIPGLGFFVQTQASGEASTALGAGAIASGSYTTAVGTLSEASGTEATAVGYFAYAPGEGATAVGPESWASGELSTALGYYSTARGANSVALGANSVATRANTVSVGAAGDERQITNVAAGTEGSDAVNLDQLTAVSDGAANTARTFVATGDGTAIAEGADSVAAGSDASALADNSTALGASSIASGRGATALGYESLANGAASTAVGVASVAWGQGSTALGTDSVAYADNSVALGAGAVADRDNTVSVGSVGGERQIANVAAGTEGTDAVNLDQLNAVGETAETTARLFAGTGTGTADAQGEDATAAGSNATADGDYSSAFGSSSQATAIGAVAIGSGASATAQYANAAGYNAAASGYGSIANGAFSQASGDYAVAVGGESEAAGAQSTALGAAAGAYGDGSLAAGTLSVADGSETTAVGYFASASGESATAVGAESVADGTSAAAFGFGAEATSNYSTALGGYSSATGFNSTALGNFSTASGSNTVAVGGDATATGDYSVAAGQGSVASGYNSVSVGGALLGLLPTEASGDFSTALGGAAWAPGLNSTALGNFAESTGESSVALGADSVADRDFAVSVGSAGNERQITNVAAGTQGTDAVNLDQLNAVADTAQSTSKYFQASGSDDSDAGATWKATAPWPQARRATPSAAGPAHWAPAATPWRRRRRRWA
;
A
#
# COMPACT_ATOMS: atom_id res chain seq x y z
N MET A 1 70.80 61.98 -51.33
CA MET A 1 70.08 60.86 -51.98
C MET A 1 70.66 59.58 -51.37
N TRP A 2 69.98 58.92 -50.43
CA TRP A 2 68.91 57.90 -50.64
C TRP A 2 69.48 56.58 -51.17
N ALA A 3 69.15 55.38 -50.65
CA ALA A 3 68.19 54.95 -49.62
C ALA A 3 68.67 53.58 -48.98
N VAL A 4 68.54 53.34 -47.66
CA VAL A 4 67.50 52.51 -46.95
C VAL A 4 67.74 50.98 -46.88
N ALA A 5 67.65 50.41 -45.65
CA ALA A 5 67.40 48.99 -45.27
C ALA A 5 68.44 47.90 -45.64
N SER A 6 68.55 46.70 -45.00
CA SER A 6 67.94 46.10 -43.78
C SER A 6 68.79 44.91 -43.25
N GLU A 7 68.71 44.67 -41.92
CA GLU A 7 68.77 43.39 -41.16
C GLU A 7 69.84 42.29 -41.38
N LEU A 8 70.35 41.76 -40.25
CA LEU A 8 71.08 40.50 -40.12
C LEU A 8 70.13 39.35 -39.71
N ALA A 9 70.31 38.15 -40.29
CA ALA A 9 69.85 36.89 -39.69
C ALA A 9 70.65 35.67 -40.22
N SER A 10 70.62 34.56 -39.46
CA SER A 10 71.22 33.23 -39.72
C SER A 10 72.76 33.13 -39.62
N GLY A 11 73.34 31.98 -39.25
CA GLY A 11 72.79 30.69 -38.82
C GLY A 11 73.84 29.58 -39.00
N ASP A 12 73.64 28.38 -38.45
CA ASP A 12 74.49 27.23 -38.82
C ASP A 12 73.75 25.89 -38.72
N SER A 13 73.37 25.36 -39.89
CA SER A 13 73.11 23.94 -40.14
C SER A 13 73.56 23.64 -41.59
N PRO A 14 74.06 22.42 -41.89
CA PRO A 14 75.07 22.26 -42.93
C PRO A 14 74.50 21.84 -44.29
N GLY A 15 75.07 22.32 -45.40
CA GLY A 15 74.68 21.82 -46.73
C GLY A 15 74.78 22.78 -47.91
N ALA A 16 75.97 23.35 -48.12
CA ALA A 16 76.63 23.37 -49.43
C ALA A 16 75.90 23.93 -50.69
N VAL A 17 76.27 25.17 -51.02
CA VAL A 17 76.55 25.69 -52.39
C VAL A 17 75.37 25.99 -53.34
N SER A 18 75.03 27.27 -53.50
CA SER A 18 75.52 28.07 -54.66
C SER A 18 75.13 29.57 -54.58
N THR A 19 76.16 30.44 -54.52
CA THR A 19 76.42 31.66 -55.33
C THR A 19 75.25 32.60 -55.74
N ALA A 20 75.33 33.94 -55.69
CA ALA A 20 76.33 34.93 -55.26
C ALA A 20 75.60 36.32 -55.14
N ALA A 21 76.15 37.49 -54.76
CA ALA A 21 77.53 37.97 -54.57
C ALA A 21 77.57 39.27 -53.71
N PHE A 22 78.67 39.48 -52.95
CA PHE A 22 79.29 40.79 -52.56
C PHE A 22 78.48 41.70 -51.59
N ILE A 23 79.04 42.40 -50.57
CA ILE A 23 80.43 42.63 -50.06
C ILE A 23 80.32 43.13 -48.58
N ASP A 24 81.35 43.26 -47.73
CA ASP A 24 82.38 42.33 -47.20
C ASP A 24 83.07 43.01 -45.97
N ARG A 25 83.55 42.23 -44.97
CA ARG A 25 84.43 42.56 -43.81
C ARG A 25 83.98 43.60 -42.76
N ARG A 26 84.01 43.32 -41.43
CA ARG A 26 85.04 42.76 -40.48
C ARG A 26 86.09 43.77 -39.97
N GLN A 27 86.52 43.50 -38.73
CA GLN A 27 87.58 44.13 -37.91
C GLN A 27 87.15 45.39 -37.15
N SER A 28 87.19 45.43 -35.82
CA SER A 28 88.29 45.17 -34.87
C SER A 28 89.33 46.30 -34.84
N ARG A 29 89.28 47.09 -33.76
CA ARG A 29 90.39 47.83 -33.11
C ARG A 29 91.49 48.38 -34.03
N CYS A 30 91.32 49.61 -34.54
CA CYS A 30 92.36 50.65 -34.60
C CYS A 30 91.87 51.94 -35.28
N LEU A 31 91.48 52.95 -34.51
CA LEU A 31 91.64 54.36 -34.93
C LEU A 31 91.83 55.31 -33.72
N VAL A 32 92.70 54.90 -32.80
CA VAL A 32 93.64 55.87 -32.23
C VAL A 32 94.84 55.89 -33.19
N ALA A 33 95.37 57.08 -33.49
CA ALA A 33 96.54 57.34 -34.35
C ALA A 33 96.39 57.17 -35.88
N ALA A 34 95.61 58.07 -36.51
CA ALA A 34 95.85 58.67 -37.85
C ALA A 34 94.72 59.69 -38.13
N ILE A 35 94.91 60.99 -38.35
CA ILE A 35 96.11 61.83 -38.47
C ILE A 35 95.88 63.13 -37.67
N ALA A 36 96.85 63.51 -36.84
CA ALA A 36 96.96 64.89 -36.37
C ALA A 36 97.82 65.67 -37.36
N LEU A 37 97.21 66.50 -38.22
CA LEU A 37 97.89 67.65 -38.84
C LEU A 37 96.88 68.66 -39.42
N ALA A 38 97.19 69.95 -39.27
CA ALA A 38 96.37 71.13 -39.60
C ALA A 38 95.19 71.42 -38.61
N LEU A 39 95.29 72.37 -37.69
CA LEU A 39 96.40 73.30 -37.37
C LEU A 39 96.58 73.46 -35.86
N ALA A 40 97.83 73.73 -35.46
CA ALA A 40 98.17 74.29 -34.16
C ALA A 40 98.55 75.77 -34.31
N SER A 41 97.85 76.66 -33.61
CA SER A 41 98.26 78.01 -33.17
C SER A 41 97.05 78.74 -32.57
N ALA A 42 97.01 79.25 -31.34
CA ALA A 42 98.00 79.26 -30.25
C ALA A 42 97.27 78.97 -28.91
N GLY A 43 97.97 78.43 -27.91
CA GLY A 43 97.34 77.85 -26.73
C GLY A 43 97.28 78.75 -25.48
N ILE A 44 96.53 78.28 -24.47
CA ILE A 44 96.81 78.25 -23.02
C ILE A 44 95.67 77.41 -22.37
N ALA A 45 95.91 76.82 -21.19
CA ALA A 45 95.15 75.67 -20.66
C ALA A 45 94.04 75.99 -19.63
N LEU A 46 93.32 74.92 -19.23
CA LEU A 46 92.33 74.76 -18.12
C LEU A 46 90.86 75.13 -18.43
N PRO A 47 89.85 74.48 -17.79
CA PRO A 47 89.76 73.10 -17.27
C PRO A 47 88.52 72.33 -17.81
N LEU A 48 88.40 71.02 -17.52
CA LEU A 48 87.16 70.27 -17.83
C LEU A 48 86.09 70.47 -16.75
N SER A 49 85.02 71.21 -17.07
CA SER A 49 83.71 71.06 -16.42
C SER A 49 82.56 71.34 -17.39
N ALA A 50 82.25 70.34 -18.21
CA ALA A 50 80.99 70.14 -18.94
C ALA A 50 80.77 68.61 -18.95
N MET A 51 79.56 68.06 -19.01
CA MET A 51 78.38 68.58 -19.69
C MET A 51 77.09 68.25 -18.90
N ALA A 52 76.36 69.29 -18.50
CA ALA A 52 74.90 69.29 -18.60
C ALA A 52 74.54 70.13 -19.82
N GLN A 53 74.99 69.70 -21.01
CA GLN A 53 74.68 70.38 -22.25
C GLN A 53 73.44 69.74 -22.85
N SER A 54 72.39 70.53 -22.96
CA SER A 54 71.30 70.18 -23.84
C SER A 54 71.76 70.23 -25.30
N VAL A 55 71.18 69.34 -26.11
CA VAL A 55 71.59 69.16 -27.51
C VAL A 55 70.50 69.71 -28.41
N GLU A 56 70.73 70.90 -28.99
CA GLU A 56 69.81 71.56 -29.93
C GLU A 56 70.36 71.46 -31.36
N VAL A 57 69.72 70.68 -32.22
CA VAL A 57 70.17 70.45 -33.60
C VAL A 57 69.01 70.59 -34.58
N GLY A 58 68.77 71.82 -35.03
CA GLY A 58 67.76 72.14 -36.04
C GLY A 58 67.28 73.59 -35.95
N ARG A 59 66.71 74.12 -37.03
CA ARG A 59 66.21 75.50 -37.05
C ARG A 59 64.99 75.60 -36.12
N GLY A 60 65.13 76.33 -35.01
CA GLY A 60 64.08 76.45 -34.00
C GLY A 60 63.95 75.24 -33.08
N ALA A 61 64.95 74.36 -33.04
CA ALA A 61 65.07 73.37 -31.97
C ALA A 61 65.24 74.07 -30.61
N SER A 62 64.68 73.51 -29.53
CA SER A 62 64.77 74.09 -28.19
C SER A 62 64.76 73.02 -27.11
N ALA A 63 65.86 72.90 -26.37
CA ALA A 63 66.07 71.99 -25.25
C ALA A 63 66.51 72.79 -24.01
N PRO A 64 65.62 73.58 -23.38
CA PRO A 64 65.97 74.49 -22.29
C PRO A 64 66.24 73.80 -20.93
N ALA A 65 66.00 72.49 -20.81
CA ALA A 65 66.12 71.76 -19.55
C ALA A 65 67.40 70.91 -19.47
N ALA A 66 67.83 70.55 -18.25
CA ALA A 66 69.03 69.76 -18.04
C ALA A 66 68.91 68.37 -18.68
N ASN A 67 69.98 67.94 -19.37
CA ASN A 67 70.05 66.68 -20.13
C ASN A 67 68.95 66.51 -21.20
N ALA A 68 68.31 67.59 -21.64
CA ALA A 68 67.31 67.54 -22.70
C ALA A 68 67.96 67.56 -24.11
N THR A 69 67.34 66.88 -25.08
CA THR A 69 67.85 66.77 -26.45
C THR A 69 66.74 67.07 -27.44
N ALA A 70 66.89 68.12 -28.26
CA ALA A 70 65.95 68.54 -29.30
C ALA A 70 66.65 68.51 -30.68
N ILE A 71 66.32 67.52 -31.51
CA ILE A 71 66.94 67.29 -32.82
C ILE A 71 65.86 67.31 -33.90
N GLY A 72 65.82 68.38 -34.69
CA GLY A 72 64.78 68.62 -35.70
C GLY A 72 64.44 70.10 -35.86
N ALA A 73 63.90 70.51 -37.00
CA ALA A 73 63.35 71.86 -37.13
C ALA A 73 62.10 71.98 -36.24
N GLY A 74 62.00 73.00 -35.40
CA GLY A 74 60.87 73.21 -34.50
C GLY A 74 60.72 72.22 -33.33
N SER A 75 61.67 71.29 -33.13
CA SER A 75 61.57 70.30 -32.03
C SER A 75 61.78 70.92 -30.65
N ARG A 76 61.06 70.47 -29.62
CA ARG A 76 61.09 71.04 -28.28
C ARG A 76 61.20 69.97 -27.19
N ALA A 77 62.29 69.95 -26.44
CA ALA A 77 62.53 69.07 -25.30
C ALA A 77 62.59 69.91 -24.00
N SER A 78 61.43 70.21 -23.41
CA SER A 78 61.32 71.28 -22.40
C SER A 78 61.40 70.83 -20.94
N ALA A 79 61.58 69.54 -20.67
CA ALA A 79 61.69 68.98 -19.32
C ALA A 79 63.00 68.21 -19.13
N THR A 80 63.40 68.02 -17.86
CA THR A 80 64.65 67.35 -17.50
C THR A 80 64.69 65.93 -18.08
N GLY A 81 65.79 65.58 -18.75
CA GLY A 81 65.96 64.27 -19.39
C GLY A 81 65.09 64.02 -20.64
N ALA A 82 64.36 65.03 -21.15
CA ALA A 82 63.45 64.84 -22.28
C ALA A 82 64.19 64.76 -23.64
N LEU A 83 63.69 63.94 -24.55
CA LEU A 83 64.23 63.72 -25.90
C LEU A 83 63.15 64.00 -26.96
N ALA A 84 63.28 65.08 -27.72
CA ALA A 84 62.45 65.40 -28.87
C ALA A 84 63.27 65.23 -30.17
N SER A 85 62.96 64.23 -30.99
CA SER A 85 63.73 63.88 -32.19
C SER A 85 62.81 63.74 -33.41
N GLY A 86 62.91 64.68 -34.35
CA GLY A 86 62.05 64.83 -35.52
C GLY A 86 61.46 66.25 -35.60
N ALA A 87 61.10 66.69 -36.81
CA ALA A 87 60.57 68.05 -36.99
C ALA A 87 59.24 68.24 -36.24
N ASP A 88 59.09 69.38 -35.55
CA ASP A 88 57.94 69.73 -34.70
C ASP A 88 57.62 68.69 -33.60
N SER A 89 58.59 67.87 -33.19
CA SER A 89 58.45 66.96 -32.04
C SER A 89 58.45 67.73 -30.72
N SER A 90 57.69 67.25 -29.73
CA SER A 90 57.54 67.88 -28.42
C SER A 90 57.66 66.83 -27.32
N ALA A 91 58.68 66.95 -26.46
CA ALA A 91 58.87 66.14 -25.26
C ALA A 91 58.87 67.09 -24.06
N SER A 92 57.75 67.14 -23.33
CA SER A 92 57.52 68.11 -22.26
C SER A 92 57.26 67.50 -20.88
N GLY A 93 57.15 66.17 -20.78
CA GLY A 93 57.19 65.45 -19.50
C GLY A 93 58.63 65.14 -19.07
N VAL A 94 58.87 65.01 -17.76
CA VAL A 94 60.18 64.59 -17.23
C VAL A 94 60.54 63.21 -17.80
N ASN A 95 61.78 63.04 -18.24
CA ASN A 95 62.30 61.84 -18.94
C ASN A 95 61.51 61.41 -20.20
N SER A 96 60.62 62.25 -20.74
CA SER A 96 59.78 61.87 -21.89
C SER A 96 60.56 61.80 -23.21
N SER A 97 60.16 60.91 -24.11
CA SER A 97 60.79 60.69 -25.42
C SER A 97 59.77 60.79 -26.56
N ALA A 98 59.86 61.83 -27.37
CA ALA A 98 59.04 62.09 -28.54
C ALA A 98 59.87 61.92 -29.83
N ILE A 99 59.75 60.78 -30.52
CA ILE A 99 60.62 60.38 -31.64
C ILE A 99 59.79 60.19 -32.92
N GLY A 100 59.78 61.21 -33.78
CA GLY A 100 59.02 61.28 -35.02
C GLY A 100 58.70 62.73 -35.39
N ARG A 101 58.13 62.95 -36.58
CA ARG A 101 57.61 64.28 -36.96
C ARG A 101 56.30 64.54 -36.21
N GLN A 102 56.09 65.74 -35.66
CA GLN A 102 54.89 66.14 -34.89
C GLN A 102 54.54 65.23 -33.69
N THR A 103 55.50 64.51 -33.10
CA THR A 103 55.26 63.72 -31.88
C THR A 103 55.03 64.60 -30.66
N ASN A 104 54.26 64.13 -29.67
CA ASN A 104 53.99 64.90 -28.45
C ASN A 104 53.92 64.03 -27.19
N ALA A 105 55.02 63.93 -26.43
CA ALA A 105 55.10 63.20 -25.16
C ALA A 105 55.03 64.19 -23.97
N ILE A 106 53.88 64.23 -23.30
CA ILE A 106 53.58 65.21 -22.25
C ILE A 106 53.64 64.60 -20.84
N GLY A 107 53.22 63.34 -20.67
CA GLY A 107 53.29 62.64 -19.39
C GLY A 107 54.73 62.39 -18.91
N GLU A 108 54.93 62.25 -17.60
CA GLU A 108 56.22 61.83 -17.05
C GLU A 108 56.56 60.41 -17.50
N ASN A 109 57.84 60.17 -17.82
CA ASN A 109 58.38 58.96 -18.45
C ASN A 109 57.71 58.56 -19.80
N ALA A 110 56.91 59.43 -20.40
CA ALA A 110 56.12 59.10 -21.59
C ALA A 110 56.97 58.86 -22.84
N VAL A 111 56.61 57.87 -23.65
CA VAL A 111 57.30 57.51 -24.90
C VAL A 111 56.34 57.58 -26.09
N ALA A 112 56.51 58.58 -26.96
CA ALA A 112 55.73 58.76 -28.19
C ALA A 112 56.63 58.55 -29.42
N ILE A 113 56.46 57.43 -30.14
CA ILE A 113 57.28 57.07 -31.31
C ILE A 113 56.40 56.92 -32.56
N GLY A 114 56.79 57.57 -33.67
CA GLY A 114 56.07 57.56 -34.95
C GLY A 114 55.37 58.88 -35.29
N TYR A 115 55.05 59.11 -36.56
CA TYR A 115 54.48 60.39 -37.01
C TYR A 115 53.19 60.77 -36.26
N ASN A 116 53.13 61.96 -35.66
CA ASN A 116 51.96 62.49 -34.95
C ASN A 116 51.46 61.56 -33.81
N SER A 117 52.33 60.72 -33.23
CA SER A 117 51.98 59.98 -32.03
C SER A 117 52.07 60.86 -30.78
N PHE A 118 51.25 60.58 -29.77
CA PHE A 118 51.19 61.39 -28.57
C PHE A 118 50.94 60.58 -27.31
N VAL A 119 51.41 61.11 -26.19
CA VAL A 119 51.08 60.68 -24.84
C VAL A 119 50.67 61.93 -24.07
N ARG A 120 49.42 61.97 -23.58
CA ARG A 120 48.92 63.14 -22.84
C ARG A 120 49.51 63.21 -21.43
N GLN A 121 49.28 64.33 -20.75
CA GLN A 121 49.76 64.54 -19.37
C GLN A 121 49.24 63.48 -18.39
N SER A 122 48.02 62.99 -18.59
CA SER A 122 47.42 61.89 -17.82
C SER A 122 48.02 60.51 -18.13
N GLY A 123 48.80 60.38 -19.19
CA GLY A 123 49.50 59.14 -19.58
C GLY A 123 50.89 59.04 -18.97
N GLU A 124 51.02 59.13 -17.66
CA GLU A 124 52.29 58.87 -16.96
C GLU A 124 52.76 57.43 -17.25
N ASN A 125 54.06 57.23 -17.49
CA ASN A 125 54.64 55.96 -17.98
C ASN A 125 54.03 55.42 -19.31
N GLY A 126 53.23 56.24 -20.02
CA GLY A 126 52.51 55.82 -21.22
C GLY A 126 53.39 55.66 -22.46
N VAL A 127 53.14 54.63 -23.27
CA VAL A 127 53.92 54.31 -24.47
C VAL A 127 53.03 54.28 -25.73
N ALA A 128 53.13 55.30 -26.57
CA ALA A 128 52.46 55.38 -27.87
C ALA A 128 53.43 54.99 -29.01
N LEU A 129 53.26 53.78 -29.57
CA LEU A 129 54.21 53.18 -30.52
C LEU A 129 53.58 52.95 -31.90
N GLY A 130 53.66 53.95 -32.77
CA GLY A 130 53.13 53.92 -34.15
C GLY A 130 52.59 55.28 -34.59
N ALA A 131 52.53 55.53 -35.90
CA ALA A 131 52.03 56.80 -36.41
C ALA A 131 50.56 57.05 -35.99
N ASN A 132 50.25 58.23 -35.45
CA ASN A 132 48.98 58.60 -34.81
C ASN A 132 48.55 57.75 -33.59
N ALA A 133 49.44 56.94 -33.02
CA ALA A 133 49.16 56.26 -31.76
C ALA A 133 49.00 57.28 -30.62
N GLY A 134 48.05 57.06 -29.71
CA GLY A 134 47.66 58.05 -28.70
C GLY A 134 47.39 57.42 -27.34
N VAL A 135 48.22 57.71 -26.34
CA VAL A 135 47.99 57.29 -24.96
C VAL A 135 47.35 58.41 -24.14
N THR A 136 46.27 58.09 -23.42
CA THR A 136 45.67 59.02 -22.46
C THR A 136 45.48 58.48 -21.04
N GLY A 137 45.55 57.16 -20.83
CA GLY A 137 45.60 56.56 -19.50
C GLY A 137 47.03 56.27 -19.04
N ALA A 138 47.25 56.27 -17.73
CA ALA A 138 48.54 56.00 -17.11
C ALA A 138 48.98 54.54 -17.31
N ASN A 139 50.30 54.31 -17.30
CA ASN A 139 50.95 53.00 -17.35
C ASN A 139 50.52 52.11 -18.55
N SER A 140 50.01 52.73 -19.62
CA SER A 140 49.33 52.04 -20.73
C SER A 140 50.10 52.14 -22.06
N VAL A 141 49.91 51.16 -22.94
CA VAL A 141 50.62 51.04 -24.22
C VAL A 141 49.65 51.09 -25.40
N ALA A 142 49.73 52.13 -26.23
CA ALA A 142 49.03 52.19 -27.52
C ALA A 142 49.94 51.62 -28.62
N LEU A 143 49.75 50.34 -28.95
CA LEU A 143 50.62 49.58 -29.83
C LEU A 143 50.08 49.52 -31.26
N GLY A 144 50.82 50.11 -32.22
CA GLY A 144 50.48 50.16 -33.63
C GLY A 144 49.87 51.50 -34.09
N ALA A 145 49.93 51.76 -35.40
CA ALA A 145 49.50 53.04 -35.97
C ALA A 145 48.00 53.34 -35.71
N GLY A 146 47.71 54.51 -35.16
CA GLY A 146 46.35 54.94 -34.80
C GLY A 146 45.74 54.24 -33.59
N SER A 147 46.46 53.36 -32.89
CA SER A 147 45.98 52.73 -31.65
C SER A 147 45.80 53.76 -30.54
N ARG A 148 44.88 53.53 -29.61
CA ARG A 148 44.64 54.40 -28.46
C ARG A 148 44.30 53.64 -27.19
N THR A 149 44.88 54.09 -26.09
CA THR A 149 44.47 53.73 -24.73
C THR A 149 43.68 54.90 -24.14
N HIS A 150 42.54 54.58 -23.53
CA HIS A 150 41.69 55.55 -22.82
C HIS A 150 41.57 55.24 -21.32
N GLU A 151 42.02 54.06 -20.91
CA GLU A 151 42.04 53.51 -19.56
C GLU A 151 43.50 53.31 -19.14
N ASP A 152 43.72 53.17 -17.83
CA ASP A 152 45.04 52.95 -17.23
C ASP A 152 45.42 51.44 -17.28
N ASP A 153 46.70 51.11 -17.16
CA ASP A 153 47.23 49.72 -17.08
C ASP A 153 46.90 48.76 -18.25
N VAL A 154 46.48 49.29 -19.42
CA VAL A 154 46.11 48.47 -20.61
C VAL A 154 47.11 48.51 -21.77
N VAL A 155 47.19 47.41 -22.52
CA VAL A 155 47.85 47.39 -23.85
C VAL A 155 46.78 47.39 -24.95
N SER A 156 46.58 48.53 -25.60
CA SER A 156 45.62 48.66 -26.70
C SER A 156 46.29 48.50 -28.07
N VAL A 157 45.86 47.47 -28.80
CA VAL A 157 46.24 47.23 -30.20
C VAL A 157 45.25 47.83 -31.21
N GLY A 158 44.32 48.69 -30.79
CA GLY A 158 43.27 49.28 -31.63
C GLY A 158 42.87 50.69 -31.19
N SER A 159 41.90 51.30 -31.86
CA SER A 159 41.40 52.65 -31.52
C SER A 159 40.05 52.67 -30.79
N GLY A 160 39.37 51.53 -30.70
CA GLY A 160 38.03 51.39 -30.13
C GLY A 160 36.89 51.98 -30.99
N ASN A 161 37.14 53.09 -31.69
CA ASN A 161 36.13 53.83 -32.46
C ASN A 161 36.48 54.04 -33.95
N GLY A 162 37.58 53.47 -34.45
CA GLY A 162 38.00 53.56 -35.86
C GLY A 162 38.51 54.94 -36.31
N ARG A 163 38.58 55.93 -35.42
CA ARG A 163 38.89 57.32 -35.79
C ARG A 163 40.39 57.59 -35.82
N GLY A 164 41.02 57.25 -36.95
CA GLY A 164 42.46 57.48 -37.22
C GLY A 164 43.31 56.20 -37.25
N GLY A 165 42.69 55.03 -37.18
CA GLY A 165 43.31 53.70 -37.26
C GLY A 165 42.23 52.61 -37.24
N PRO A 166 42.59 51.33 -37.36
CA PRO A 166 41.60 50.25 -37.24
C PRO A 166 40.96 50.25 -35.83
N ALA A 167 39.68 49.88 -35.74
CA ALA A 167 38.95 49.84 -34.47
C ALA A 167 39.57 48.81 -33.51
N THR A 168 39.83 47.60 -34.00
CA THR A 168 40.51 46.50 -33.31
C THR A 168 41.61 45.90 -34.21
N ARG A 169 42.51 45.10 -33.64
CA ARG A 169 43.46 44.27 -34.39
C ARG A 169 43.40 42.83 -33.88
N ARG A 170 43.53 41.88 -34.81
CA ARG A 170 43.73 40.47 -34.49
C ARG A 170 45.18 40.26 -34.04
N ILE A 171 45.36 39.74 -32.83
CA ILE A 171 46.66 39.29 -32.34
C ILE A 171 46.89 37.88 -32.91
N THR A 172 48.05 37.66 -33.54
CA THR A 172 48.41 36.40 -34.20
C THR A 172 49.67 35.81 -33.56
N ASN A 173 49.84 34.49 -33.68
CA ASN A 173 50.96 33.73 -33.07
C ASN A 173 50.93 33.73 -31.52
N VAL A 174 49.73 33.56 -30.96
CA VAL A 174 49.50 33.39 -29.51
C VAL A 174 49.54 31.90 -29.17
N SER A 175 50.54 31.47 -28.41
CA SER A 175 50.61 30.12 -27.82
C SER A 175 49.41 29.87 -26.90
N ALA A 176 49.11 28.61 -26.60
CA ALA A 176 48.06 28.29 -25.63
C ALA A 176 48.41 28.88 -24.24
N GLY A 177 47.44 29.55 -23.60
CA GLY A 177 47.61 30.07 -22.24
C GLY A 177 47.68 28.94 -21.22
N VAL A 178 48.55 29.09 -20.21
CA VAL A 178 48.82 28.08 -19.17
C VAL A 178 48.40 28.58 -17.79
N ASN A 179 48.56 29.88 -17.52
CA ASN A 179 48.14 30.54 -16.29
C ASN A 179 46.80 31.28 -16.50
N ALA A 180 46.09 31.55 -15.41
CA ALA A 180 44.78 32.23 -15.43
C ALA A 180 44.80 33.66 -16.02
N THR A 181 45.98 34.27 -16.16
CA THR A 181 46.18 35.61 -16.73
C THR A 181 46.74 35.60 -18.16
N ASP A 182 46.91 34.41 -18.76
CA ASP A 182 47.40 34.28 -20.14
C ASP A 182 46.26 34.48 -21.16
N ALA A 183 46.61 34.90 -22.38
CA ALA A 183 45.61 35.08 -23.44
C ALA A 183 45.17 33.73 -24.04
N VAL A 184 43.86 33.45 -24.02
CA VAL A 184 43.26 32.27 -24.64
C VAL A 184 43.33 32.36 -26.17
N ASN A 185 43.80 31.30 -26.83
CA ASN A 185 43.84 31.24 -28.29
C ASN A 185 42.61 30.52 -28.90
N VAL A 186 42.43 30.63 -30.22
CA VAL A 186 41.25 30.08 -30.92
C VAL A 186 41.20 28.54 -30.90
N ALA A 187 42.32 27.84 -30.65
CA ALA A 187 42.31 26.39 -30.49
C ALA A 187 41.67 26.00 -29.14
N GLN A 188 42.12 26.60 -28.04
CA GLN A 188 41.54 26.38 -26.71
C GLN A 188 40.03 26.69 -26.65
N LEU A 189 39.56 27.68 -27.43
CA LEU A 189 38.13 27.98 -27.54
C LEU A 189 37.36 26.96 -28.38
N ARG A 190 38.00 26.32 -29.36
CA ARG A 190 37.38 25.25 -30.18
C ARG A 190 37.32 23.93 -29.43
N ASP A 191 38.36 23.57 -28.68
CA ASP A 191 38.34 22.37 -27.84
C ASP A 191 37.14 22.40 -26.86
N VAL A 192 36.75 23.59 -26.38
CA VAL A 192 35.53 23.80 -25.55
C VAL A 192 34.24 23.71 -26.37
N ALA A 193 34.24 24.18 -27.62
CA ALA A 193 33.08 24.10 -28.51
C ALA A 193 32.79 22.65 -28.95
N ASP A 194 33.82 21.88 -29.28
CA ASP A 194 33.72 20.48 -29.69
C ASP A 194 33.13 19.62 -28.54
N VAL A 195 33.54 19.87 -27.28
CA VAL A 195 32.94 19.24 -26.09
C VAL A 195 31.45 19.61 -25.93
N ALA A 196 31.04 20.83 -26.27
CA ALA A 196 29.63 21.23 -26.22
C ALA A 196 28.80 20.53 -27.32
N GLU A 197 29.37 20.32 -28.52
CA GLU A 197 28.71 19.63 -29.64
C GLU A 197 28.63 18.10 -29.45
N ASP A 198 29.65 17.50 -28.83
CA ASP A 198 29.59 16.10 -28.34
C ASP A 198 28.51 15.92 -27.27
N THR A 199 28.38 16.87 -26.34
CA THR A 199 27.33 16.84 -25.30
C THR A 199 25.92 16.87 -25.93
N ALA A 200 25.72 17.63 -27.00
CA ALA A 200 24.47 17.65 -27.76
C ALA A 200 24.22 16.33 -28.53
N THR A 201 25.28 15.59 -28.86
CA THR A 201 25.18 14.37 -29.68
C THR A 201 24.54 13.18 -28.96
N PHE A 202 24.56 13.16 -27.62
CA PHE A 202 23.88 12.13 -26.82
C PHE A 202 22.38 12.38 -26.61
N PHE A 203 21.84 13.51 -27.10
CA PHE A 203 20.41 13.87 -27.04
C PHE A 203 19.83 14.22 -28.44
N LYS A 204 20.08 13.38 -29.46
CA LYS A 204 19.57 13.62 -30.83
C LYS A 204 18.12 13.18 -31.01
N ALA A 205 17.19 14.13 -30.96
CA ALA A 205 15.98 14.06 -31.77
C ALA A 205 16.31 14.58 -33.19
N THR A 206 15.88 13.88 -34.25
CA THR A 206 15.95 14.41 -35.62
C THR A 206 14.69 15.22 -35.91
N PRO A 207 14.76 16.56 -35.96
CA PRO A 207 13.61 17.37 -36.34
C PRO A 207 13.19 17.09 -37.80
N GLY A 208 11.88 17.00 -38.04
CA GLY A 208 11.34 17.23 -39.39
C GLY A 208 11.50 18.70 -39.79
N GLU A 209 11.24 19.05 -41.06
CA GLU A 209 11.44 20.43 -41.55
C GLU A 209 10.53 21.49 -40.87
N ASP A 210 9.49 21.05 -40.13
CA ASP A 210 8.57 21.88 -39.33
C ASP A 210 8.57 21.52 -37.82
N SER A 211 9.67 20.95 -37.30
CA SER A 211 9.77 20.51 -35.89
C SER A 211 9.56 21.63 -34.86
N VAL A 212 8.84 21.32 -33.79
CA VAL A 212 8.59 22.23 -32.65
C VAL A 212 9.45 21.91 -31.42
N GLY A 213 10.17 20.79 -31.44
CA GLY A 213 11.02 20.34 -30.33
C GLY A 213 10.26 19.64 -29.21
N ALA A 214 10.97 19.32 -28.12
CA ALA A 214 10.40 18.74 -26.91
C ALA A 214 10.12 19.82 -25.85
N TYR A 215 9.06 19.65 -25.06
CA TYR A 215 8.62 20.56 -24.00
C TYR A 215 8.64 19.86 -22.65
N VAL A 216 9.13 20.56 -21.61
CA VAL A 216 9.19 20.07 -20.24
C VAL A 216 8.73 21.16 -19.27
N GLU A 217 7.80 20.83 -18.38
CA GLU A 217 7.29 21.71 -17.32
C GLU A 217 7.04 20.90 -16.04
N GLY A 218 8.01 20.87 -15.11
CA GLY A 218 7.88 20.17 -13.82
C GLY A 218 9.22 19.67 -13.28
N ASP A 219 9.29 19.42 -11.97
CA ASP A 219 10.49 18.92 -11.32
C ASP A 219 10.75 17.45 -11.70
N SER A 220 12.01 17.11 -12.01
CA SER A 220 12.43 15.75 -12.42
C SER A 220 11.73 15.17 -13.66
N ALA A 221 11.19 16.01 -14.54
CA ALA A 221 10.53 15.60 -15.78
C ALA A 221 11.49 15.37 -16.95
N LEU A 222 11.13 14.48 -17.89
CA LEU A 222 11.91 14.09 -19.07
C LEU A 222 11.05 14.04 -20.33
N ALA A 223 11.38 14.84 -21.36
CA ALA A 223 10.79 14.73 -22.69
C ALA A 223 11.85 14.46 -23.76
N ALA A 224 11.59 13.52 -24.68
CA ALA A 224 12.51 13.12 -25.74
C ALA A 224 11.75 12.71 -27.02
N GLY A 225 11.73 13.60 -28.01
CA GLY A 225 11.05 13.42 -29.31
C GLY A 225 10.56 14.75 -29.86
N ASP A 226 10.28 14.82 -31.16
CA ASP A 226 9.65 16.01 -31.75
C ASP A 226 8.20 16.13 -31.27
N ALA A 227 7.78 17.31 -30.82
CA ALA A 227 6.50 17.56 -30.15
C ALA A 227 6.22 16.68 -28.90
N ALA A 228 7.26 16.15 -28.25
CA ALA A 228 7.11 15.41 -27.00
C ALA A 228 6.94 16.37 -25.81
N ASN A 229 5.89 16.20 -25.00
CA ASN A 229 5.55 17.08 -23.88
C ASN A 229 5.53 16.30 -22.56
N ALA A 230 6.33 16.71 -21.58
CA ALA A 230 6.34 16.18 -20.21
C ALA A 230 5.98 17.29 -19.21
N VAL A 231 4.76 17.27 -18.68
CA VAL A 231 4.17 18.30 -17.83
C VAL A 231 3.72 17.66 -16.51
N GLY A 232 4.23 18.15 -15.38
CA GLY A 232 4.05 17.57 -14.05
C GLY A 232 5.33 16.97 -13.48
N THR A 233 5.34 16.73 -12.17
CA THR A 233 6.49 16.23 -11.41
C THR A 233 6.83 14.78 -11.78
N ALA A 234 8.11 14.45 -11.95
CA ALA A 234 8.59 13.10 -12.25
C ALA A 234 7.94 12.44 -13.49
N THR A 235 7.60 13.24 -14.51
CA THR A 235 6.97 12.76 -15.75
C THR A 235 7.98 12.29 -16.80
N THR A 236 7.56 11.40 -17.70
CA THR A 236 8.40 10.91 -18.81
C THR A 236 7.60 10.83 -20.12
N ALA A 237 8.04 11.54 -21.17
CA ALA A 237 7.47 11.48 -22.51
C ALA A 237 8.56 11.10 -23.54
N LEU A 238 8.41 9.97 -24.22
CA LEU A 238 9.40 9.42 -25.15
C LEU A 238 8.76 9.01 -26.48
N GLY A 239 9.05 9.74 -27.55
CA GLY A 239 8.49 9.52 -28.90
C GLY A 239 7.90 10.78 -29.51
N THR A 240 7.72 10.79 -30.83
CA THR A 240 7.18 11.96 -31.54
C THR A 240 5.71 12.20 -31.16
N GLY A 241 5.37 13.38 -30.65
CA GLY A 241 4.02 13.69 -30.16
C GLY A 241 3.62 12.98 -28.86
N ALA A 242 4.57 12.36 -28.13
CA ALA A 242 4.27 11.74 -26.84
C ALA A 242 3.91 12.81 -25.78
N ASN A 243 2.83 12.63 -25.03
CA ASN A 243 2.30 13.58 -24.06
C ASN A 243 2.14 12.91 -22.69
N ALA A 244 2.95 13.25 -21.70
CA ALA A 244 2.74 12.90 -20.30
C ALA A 244 2.41 14.19 -19.53
N VAL A 245 1.19 14.34 -19.00
CA VAL A 245 0.65 15.66 -18.57
C VAL A 245 0.10 15.72 -17.14
N ALA A 246 0.47 14.75 -16.29
CA ALA A 246 0.12 14.71 -14.88
C ALA A 246 1.26 14.08 -14.06
N ASP A 247 1.36 14.39 -12.76
CA ASP A 247 2.48 13.93 -11.92
C ASP A 247 2.70 12.40 -12.00
N ASN A 248 3.97 12.02 -12.11
CA ASN A 248 4.43 10.63 -12.19
C ASN A 248 3.87 9.83 -13.39
N ALA A 249 3.36 10.52 -14.43
CA ALA A 249 2.87 9.89 -15.66
C ALA A 249 4.00 9.55 -16.65
N THR A 250 3.83 8.46 -17.40
CA THR A 250 4.80 7.97 -18.40
C THR A 250 4.12 7.70 -19.74
N ALA A 251 4.53 8.39 -20.81
CA ALA A 251 4.07 8.17 -22.19
C ALA A 251 5.24 7.76 -23.09
N VAL A 252 5.14 6.59 -23.74
CA VAL A 252 6.20 6.04 -24.59
C VAL A 252 5.61 5.52 -25.90
N GLY A 253 5.97 6.15 -27.02
CA GLY A 253 5.46 5.84 -28.35
C GLY A 253 4.96 7.09 -29.08
N ALA A 254 4.87 7.01 -30.41
CA ALA A 254 4.40 8.14 -31.21
C ALA A 254 2.93 8.46 -30.88
N ASN A 255 2.63 9.70 -30.53
CA ASN A 255 1.31 10.16 -30.05
C ASN A 255 0.76 9.40 -28.81
N ALA A 256 1.60 8.77 -27.99
CA ALA A 256 1.15 8.21 -26.71
C ALA A 256 0.70 9.35 -25.76
N LEU A 257 -0.38 9.15 -25.02
CA LEU A 257 -0.93 10.12 -24.06
C LEU A 257 -1.08 9.47 -22.67
N ALA A 258 -0.44 10.04 -21.66
CA ALA A 258 -0.58 9.67 -20.25
C ALA A 258 -1.03 10.92 -19.47
N SER A 259 -2.34 11.02 -19.19
CA SER A 259 -2.96 12.22 -18.61
C SER A 259 -3.50 12.03 -17.19
N GLY A 260 -3.51 10.81 -16.67
CA GLY A 260 -3.78 10.55 -15.25
C GLY A 260 -2.51 10.64 -14.40
N GLN A 261 -2.62 11.08 -13.14
CA GLN A 261 -1.50 10.94 -12.18
C GLN A 261 -1.09 9.47 -12.05
N ASN A 262 0.21 9.18 -11.96
CA ASN A 262 0.77 7.82 -11.93
C ASN A 262 0.37 6.91 -13.12
N SER A 263 -0.10 7.47 -14.24
CA SER A 263 -0.53 6.69 -15.41
C SER A 263 0.63 6.27 -16.32
N ALA A 264 0.45 5.21 -17.13
CA ALA A 264 1.48 4.73 -18.05
C ALA A 264 0.91 4.28 -19.41
N ALA A 265 1.28 4.99 -20.48
CA ALA A 265 0.88 4.69 -21.86
C ALA A 265 2.08 4.23 -22.70
N PHE A 266 1.99 3.05 -23.32
CA PHE A 266 3.03 2.43 -24.13
C PHE A 266 2.48 1.98 -25.50
N GLY A 267 2.87 2.65 -26.58
CA GLY A 267 2.46 2.30 -27.95
C GLY A 267 2.02 3.49 -28.79
N HIS A 268 1.78 3.28 -30.10
CA HIS A 268 1.31 4.32 -31.00
C HIS A 268 -0.16 4.68 -30.72
N ASN A 269 -0.45 5.96 -30.45
CA ASN A 269 -1.79 6.44 -30.05
C ASN A 269 -2.35 5.75 -28.77
N ALA A 270 -1.50 5.16 -27.91
CA ALA A 270 -1.91 4.58 -26.63
C ALA A 270 -2.32 5.70 -25.64
N GLN A 271 -3.39 5.50 -24.87
CA GLN A 271 -3.99 6.53 -24.01
C GLN A 271 -4.26 6.00 -22.59
N ALA A 272 -3.53 6.50 -21.60
CA ALA A 272 -3.73 6.23 -20.18
C ALA A 272 -4.28 7.50 -19.51
N ASN A 273 -5.60 7.63 -19.49
CA ASN A 273 -6.29 8.87 -19.12
C ASN A 273 -6.75 8.89 -17.65
N GLY A 274 -6.97 7.72 -17.04
CA GLY A 274 -7.33 7.60 -15.63
C GLY A 274 -6.12 7.70 -14.69
N PRO A 275 -6.25 8.26 -13.46
CA PRO A 275 -5.24 8.14 -12.43
C PRO A 275 -4.88 6.67 -12.14
N GLY A 276 -3.59 6.35 -12.08
CA GLY A 276 -3.07 4.99 -11.92
C GLY A 276 -3.37 4.04 -13.08
N SER A 277 -3.83 4.53 -14.24
CA SER A 277 -4.18 3.69 -15.38
C SER A 277 -2.96 3.24 -16.20
N VAL A 278 -3.07 2.08 -16.84
CA VAL A 278 -2.04 1.51 -17.71
C VAL A 278 -2.63 1.17 -19.07
N ALA A 279 -2.02 1.64 -20.15
CA ALA A 279 -2.43 1.36 -21.53
C ALA A 279 -1.23 0.88 -22.36
N VAL A 280 -1.26 -0.35 -22.88
CA VAL A 280 -0.15 -0.99 -23.61
C VAL A 280 -0.65 -1.56 -24.93
N GLY A 281 -0.37 -0.88 -26.04
CA GLY A 281 -0.75 -1.34 -27.38
C GLY A 281 -1.04 -0.20 -28.35
N GLY A 282 -0.74 -0.41 -29.64
CA GLY A 282 -1.08 0.53 -30.70
C GLY A 282 -2.54 0.48 -31.13
N ALA A 283 -2.91 1.21 -32.18
CA ALA A 283 -4.16 0.96 -32.89
C ALA A 283 -4.14 -0.44 -33.52
N ALA A 284 -5.26 -1.15 -33.50
CA ALA A 284 -5.40 -2.43 -34.17
C ALA A 284 -5.64 -2.20 -35.66
N VAL A 285 -4.80 -2.82 -36.50
CA VAL A 285 -4.85 -2.68 -37.97
C VAL A 285 -4.85 -4.06 -38.64
N ASP A 286 -5.32 -4.10 -39.88
CA ASP A 286 -5.20 -5.28 -40.76
C ASP A 286 -3.81 -5.38 -41.43
N GLU A 287 -3.64 -6.34 -42.34
CA GLU A 287 -2.39 -6.57 -43.07
C GLU A 287 -1.97 -5.42 -43.99
N ASP A 288 -2.92 -4.58 -44.45
CA ASP A 288 -2.67 -3.41 -45.30
C ASP A 288 -2.46 -2.12 -44.47
N GLY A 289 -2.74 -2.17 -43.16
CA GLY A 289 -2.54 -1.08 -42.21
C GLY A 289 -3.80 -0.24 -41.93
N GLU A 290 -4.96 -0.66 -42.41
CA GLU A 290 -6.23 0.02 -42.15
C GLU A 290 -6.80 -0.38 -40.77
N PRO A 291 -7.48 0.50 -40.03
CA PRO A 291 -7.91 0.20 -38.67
C PRO A 291 -9.01 -0.86 -38.61
N LEU A 292 -8.87 -1.82 -37.69
CA LEU A 292 -9.93 -2.79 -37.41
C LEU A 292 -11.21 -2.06 -36.94
N ILE A 293 -12.36 -2.54 -37.40
CA ILE A 293 -13.66 -2.02 -37.00
C ILE A 293 -14.08 -2.54 -35.62
N THR A 294 -14.66 -1.65 -34.81
CA THR A 294 -15.42 -2.02 -33.59
C THR A 294 -16.56 -2.99 -33.91
N SER A 295 -17.10 -3.62 -32.87
CA SER A 295 -18.38 -4.36 -32.93
C SER A 295 -19.55 -3.50 -33.48
N GLY A 296 -19.46 -2.16 -33.40
CA GLY A 296 -20.40 -1.22 -34.00
C GLY A 296 -20.10 -0.76 -35.44
N GLY A 297 -19.09 -1.32 -36.10
CA GLY A 297 -18.71 -0.98 -37.48
C GLY A 297 -17.92 0.31 -37.67
N VAL A 298 -17.51 0.98 -36.59
CA VAL A 298 -16.65 2.18 -36.62
C VAL A 298 -15.17 1.78 -36.55
N PRO A 299 -14.27 2.25 -37.44
CA PRO A 299 -12.83 1.97 -37.37
C PRO A 299 -12.18 2.47 -36.07
N VAL A 300 -11.34 1.65 -35.43
CA VAL A 300 -10.65 2.03 -34.18
C VAL A 300 -9.30 2.67 -34.48
N THR A 301 -9.29 3.99 -34.65
CA THR A 301 -8.07 4.77 -34.90
C THR A 301 -7.24 5.04 -33.63
N THR A 302 -7.81 4.81 -32.45
CA THR A 302 -7.15 4.96 -31.14
C THR A 302 -6.39 3.69 -30.74
N GLY A 303 -5.26 3.86 -30.04
CA GLY A 303 -4.52 2.74 -29.48
C GLY A 303 -5.19 2.10 -28.26
N ALA A 304 -4.43 1.30 -27.51
CA ALA A 304 -4.87 0.83 -26.21
C ALA A 304 -5.31 2.03 -25.36
N THR A 305 -6.51 1.98 -24.78
CA THR A 305 -7.14 3.09 -24.07
C THR A 305 -7.53 2.64 -22.67
N SER A 306 -7.16 3.40 -21.65
CA SER A 306 -7.58 3.14 -20.27
C SER A 306 -8.01 4.45 -19.63
N ALA A 307 -9.32 4.68 -19.56
CA ALA A 307 -9.90 5.91 -19.01
C ALA A 307 -10.27 5.79 -17.53
N GLY A 308 -10.51 4.57 -17.02
CA GLY A 308 -10.85 4.33 -15.63
C GLY A 308 -9.69 4.57 -14.66
N VAL A 309 -10.01 5.05 -13.45
CA VAL A 309 -9.05 5.10 -12.32
C VAL A 309 -8.55 3.67 -12.04
N GLY A 310 -7.24 3.44 -12.08
CA GLY A 310 -6.63 2.11 -11.90
C GLY A 310 -6.94 1.11 -13.03
N GLY A 311 -7.49 1.56 -14.16
CA GLY A 311 -7.78 0.68 -15.31
C GLY A 311 -6.51 0.15 -15.96
N THR A 312 -6.57 -1.06 -16.52
CA THR A 312 -5.45 -1.68 -17.26
C THR A 312 -5.92 -2.21 -18.61
N ALA A 313 -5.40 -1.65 -19.71
CA ALA A 313 -5.67 -2.08 -21.08
C ALA A 313 -4.39 -2.57 -21.77
N VAL A 314 -4.35 -3.83 -22.20
CA VAL A 314 -3.18 -4.47 -22.83
C VAL A 314 -3.57 -5.21 -24.10
N GLY A 315 -3.18 -4.68 -25.25
CA GLY A 315 -3.50 -5.21 -26.57
C GLY A 315 -3.79 -4.08 -27.55
N ALA A 316 -3.66 -4.35 -28.86
CA ALA A 316 -3.95 -3.34 -29.87
C ALA A 316 -5.44 -2.94 -29.79
N SER A 317 -5.72 -1.65 -29.62
CA SER A 317 -7.06 -1.09 -29.37
C SER A 317 -7.84 -1.78 -28.24
N ALA A 318 -7.17 -2.34 -27.23
CA ALA A 318 -7.82 -2.75 -25.98
C ALA A 318 -8.38 -1.53 -25.24
N ASN A 319 -9.52 -1.64 -24.58
CA ASN A 319 -10.17 -0.54 -23.87
C ASN A 319 -10.57 -0.92 -22.43
N ALA A 320 -10.15 -0.14 -21.43
CA ALA A 320 -10.54 -0.25 -20.02
C ALA A 320 -11.11 1.10 -19.52
N ASP A 321 -12.39 1.35 -19.80
CA ASP A 321 -13.07 2.61 -19.45
C ASP A 321 -13.60 2.62 -18.00
N GLY A 322 -13.96 1.45 -17.45
CA GLY A 322 -14.53 1.35 -16.11
C GLY A 322 -13.51 1.57 -14.98
N PHE A 323 -13.97 2.06 -13.82
CA PHE A 323 -13.14 2.17 -12.61
C PHE A 323 -12.52 0.81 -12.27
N ALA A 324 -11.20 0.71 -12.15
CA ALA A 324 -10.43 -0.52 -11.94
C ALA A 324 -10.74 -1.66 -12.94
N ALA A 325 -11.18 -1.33 -14.16
CA ALA A 325 -11.44 -2.31 -15.21
C ALA A 325 -10.15 -2.88 -15.82
N SER A 326 -10.22 -4.10 -16.36
CA SER A 326 -9.10 -4.82 -16.95
C SER A 326 -9.45 -5.34 -18.35
N SER A 327 -8.69 -4.98 -19.38
CA SER A 327 -8.84 -5.52 -20.73
C SER A 327 -7.51 -6.06 -21.28
N PHE A 328 -7.54 -7.29 -21.79
CA PHE A 328 -6.38 -8.01 -22.29
C PHE A 328 -6.71 -8.71 -23.61
N GLY A 329 -6.19 -8.20 -24.73
CA GLY A 329 -6.42 -8.74 -26.07
C GLY A 329 -6.69 -7.68 -27.12
N VAL A 330 -6.58 -8.03 -28.40
CA VAL A 330 -6.87 -7.11 -29.51
C VAL A 330 -8.36 -6.76 -29.52
N GLY A 331 -8.68 -5.47 -29.39
CA GLY A 331 -10.06 -4.99 -29.33
C GLY A 331 -10.87 -5.46 -28.11
N ALA A 332 -10.22 -5.96 -27.05
CA ALA A 332 -10.90 -6.29 -25.79
C ALA A 332 -11.49 -5.02 -25.16
N TYR A 333 -12.70 -5.08 -24.61
CA TYR A 333 -13.45 -3.92 -24.13
C TYR A 333 -14.04 -4.18 -22.74
N ALA A 334 -13.57 -3.46 -21.73
CA ALA A 334 -13.98 -3.56 -20.34
C ALA A 334 -14.49 -2.19 -19.85
N ALA A 335 -15.80 -1.96 -19.93
CA ALA A 335 -16.43 -0.67 -19.64
C ALA A 335 -17.13 -0.60 -18.28
N GLY A 336 -17.49 -1.74 -17.69
CA GLY A 336 -18.06 -1.77 -16.35
C GLY A 336 -17.02 -1.52 -15.26
N THR A 337 -17.45 -0.97 -14.14
CA THR A 337 -16.68 -0.85 -12.90
C THR A 337 -16.18 -2.22 -12.46
N GLN A 338 -14.88 -2.37 -12.24
CA GLN A 338 -14.22 -3.65 -11.87
C GLN A 338 -14.49 -4.79 -12.87
N SER A 339 -14.85 -4.46 -14.12
CA SER A 339 -15.06 -5.46 -15.18
C SER A 339 -13.74 -6.00 -15.73
N SER A 340 -13.76 -7.21 -16.29
CA SER A 340 -12.57 -7.90 -16.79
C SER A 340 -12.83 -8.59 -18.14
N ALA A 341 -12.17 -8.15 -19.20
CA ALA A 341 -12.25 -8.70 -20.56
C ALA A 341 -10.92 -9.33 -20.99
N PHE A 342 -10.91 -10.65 -21.26
CA PHE A 342 -9.73 -11.40 -21.67
C PHE A 342 -9.99 -12.14 -22.99
N GLY A 343 -9.37 -11.68 -24.09
CA GLY A 343 -9.46 -12.30 -25.41
C GLY A 343 -9.76 -11.29 -26.53
N ALA A 344 -9.63 -11.73 -27.78
CA ALA A 344 -9.84 -10.86 -28.93
C ALA A 344 -11.33 -10.48 -29.05
N VAL A 345 -11.63 -9.18 -29.01
CA VAL A 345 -13.01 -8.65 -28.99
C VAL A 345 -13.87 -9.22 -27.85
N ALA A 346 -13.25 -9.55 -26.70
CA ALA A 346 -13.98 -9.86 -25.47
C ALA A 346 -14.65 -8.58 -24.92
N ASN A 347 -15.93 -8.65 -24.54
CA ASN A 347 -16.72 -7.50 -24.12
C ASN A 347 -17.25 -7.70 -22.68
N ALA A 348 -16.70 -6.98 -21.71
CA ALA A 348 -17.18 -6.91 -20.33
C ALA A 348 -17.81 -5.53 -20.06
N ALA A 349 -19.09 -5.39 -20.38
CA ALA A 349 -19.80 -4.11 -20.34
C ALA A 349 -20.54 -3.85 -19.01
N GLY A 350 -20.90 -4.90 -18.27
CA GLY A 350 -21.54 -4.76 -16.95
C GLY A 350 -20.55 -4.48 -15.82
N ASP A 351 -20.97 -3.76 -14.78
CA ASP A 351 -20.18 -3.63 -13.54
C ASP A 351 -19.92 -5.03 -12.96
N TYR A 352 -18.71 -5.29 -12.46
CA TYR A 352 -18.20 -6.59 -11.99
C TYR A 352 -18.27 -7.74 -13.02
N ALA A 353 -18.53 -7.45 -14.30
CA ALA A 353 -18.66 -8.49 -15.32
C ALA A 353 -17.30 -9.08 -15.75
N THR A 354 -17.26 -10.38 -16.04
CA THR A 354 -16.06 -11.09 -16.51
C THR A 354 -16.32 -11.77 -17.85
N ALA A 355 -15.58 -11.40 -18.89
CA ALA A 355 -15.70 -11.94 -20.24
C ALA A 355 -14.36 -12.59 -20.66
N VAL A 356 -14.31 -13.92 -20.85
CA VAL A 356 -13.10 -14.66 -21.24
C VAL A 356 -13.31 -15.47 -22.52
N GLY A 357 -12.62 -15.11 -23.60
CA GLY A 357 -12.73 -15.77 -24.91
C GLY A 357 -12.65 -14.81 -26.10
N THR A 358 -12.65 -15.36 -27.31
CA THR A 358 -12.79 -14.53 -28.53
C THR A 358 -14.26 -14.20 -28.74
N GLN A 359 -14.61 -12.92 -28.95
CA GLN A 359 -15.99 -12.47 -29.19
C GLN A 359 -17.01 -12.94 -28.14
N THR A 360 -16.62 -13.03 -26.86
CA THR A 360 -17.54 -13.31 -25.75
C THR A 360 -18.10 -11.99 -25.16
N SER A 361 -19.32 -12.01 -24.62
CA SER A 361 -19.98 -10.80 -24.12
C SER A 361 -20.61 -11.02 -22.73
N ALA A 362 -20.05 -10.38 -21.70
CA ALA A 362 -20.61 -10.27 -20.36
C ALA A 362 -21.14 -8.83 -20.17
N SER A 363 -22.45 -8.65 -20.30
CA SER A 363 -23.10 -7.33 -20.36
C SER A 363 -24.05 -7.05 -19.20
N GLY A 364 -24.46 -8.07 -18.44
CA GLY A 364 -25.18 -7.88 -17.18
C GLY A 364 -24.24 -7.53 -16.04
N THR A 365 -24.73 -6.79 -15.04
CA THR A 365 -24.01 -6.56 -13.77
C THR A 365 -23.67 -7.90 -13.11
N SER A 366 -22.44 -8.05 -12.62
CA SER A 366 -21.91 -9.28 -12.01
C SER A 366 -21.99 -10.54 -12.90
N SER A 367 -22.10 -10.38 -14.23
CA SER A 367 -22.21 -11.50 -15.17
C SER A 367 -20.85 -12.13 -15.53
N THR A 368 -20.84 -13.41 -15.87
CA THR A 368 -19.63 -14.14 -16.28
C THR A 368 -19.87 -14.87 -17.61
N ALA A 369 -19.12 -14.55 -18.66
CA ALA A 369 -19.21 -15.17 -19.99
C ALA A 369 -17.87 -15.76 -20.44
N VAL A 370 -17.75 -17.09 -20.46
CA VAL A 370 -16.50 -17.81 -20.78
C VAL A 370 -16.71 -18.76 -21.95
N GLY A 371 -16.02 -18.52 -23.08
CA GLY A 371 -16.17 -19.35 -24.27
C GLY A 371 -15.70 -18.69 -25.57
N GLY A 372 -16.62 -18.53 -26.51
CA GLY A 372 -16.37 -17.98 -27.84
C GLY A 372 -17.46 -18.38 -28.85
N PRO A 373 -17.31 -18.06 -30.14
CA PRO A 373 -18.30 -18.41 -31.16
C PRO A 373 -18.43 -19.92 -31.37
N ALA A 374 -19.66 -20.44 -31.30
CA ALA A 374 -20.02 -21.76 -31.82
C ALA A 374 -20.76 -21.62 -33.16
N ASP A 375 -20.50 -22.51 -34.12
CA ASP A 375 -21.29 -22.60 -35.35
C ASP A 375 -22.62 -23.29 -35.02
N TYR A 376 -23.74 -22.56 -35.14
CA TYR A 376 -25.07 -23.07 -34.84
C TYR A 376 -25.52 -24.15 -35.83
N ILE A 377 -25.02 -24.09 -37.08
CA ILE A 377 -25.23 -25.13 -38.10
C ILE A 377 -23.89 -25.42 -38.79
N PRO A 378 -23.15 -26.46 -38.36
CA PRO A 378 -21.80 -26.76 -38.82
C PRO A 378 -21.59 -26.65 -40.33
N GLY A 379 -20.77 -25.70 -40.75
CA GLY A 379 -20.38 -25.45 -42.13
C GLY A 379 -21.20 -24.39 -42.87
N LEU A 380 -22.18 -23.74 -42.21
CA LEU A 380 -22.93 -22.61 -42.80
C LEU A 380 -22.44 -21.23 -42.33
N GLY A 381 -21.58 -21.16 -41.31
CA GLY A 381 -20.97 -19.91 -40.84
C GLY A 381 -21.90 -19.03 -40.00
N PHE A 382 -22.96 -19.60 -39.42
CA PHE A 382 -23.86 -18.91 -38.50
C PHE A 382 -23.33 -19.03 -37.07
N PHE A 383 -22.41 -18.15 -36.71
CA PHE A 383 -21.78 -18.16 -35.39
C PHE A 383 -22.67 -17.49 -34.32
N VAL A 384 -22.86 -18.19 -33.20
CA VAL A 384 -23.48 -17.67 -31.97
C VAL A 384 -22.38 -17.46 -30.93
N GLN A 385 -22.28 -16.24 -30.40
CA GLN A 385 -21.31 -15.84 -29.39
C GLN A 385 -21.76 -16.26 -27.99
N THR A 386 -20.80 -16.57 -27.11
CA THR A 386 -21.07 -16.76 -25.67
C THR A 386 -21.52 -15.44 -25.06
N GLN A 387 -22.68 -15.43 -24.40
CA GLN A 387 -23.34 -14.22 -23.93
C GLN A 387 -23.92 -14.40 -22.53
N ALA A 388 -23.50 -13.56 -21.58
CA ALA A 388 -24.13 -13.42 -20.27
C ALA A 388 -24.69 -11.98 -20.17
N SER A 389 -26.00 -11.81 -20.36
CA SER A 389 -26.64 -10.49 -20.43
C SER A 389 -27.62 -10.20 -19.28
N GLY A 390 -28.00 -11.20 -18.50
CA GLY A 390 -28.78 -11.01 -17.28
C GLY A 390 -27.91 -10.55 -16.11
N GLU A 391 -28.52 -9.88 -15.13
CA GLU A 391 -27.86 -9.59 -13.85
C GLU A 391 -27.42 -10.89 -13.17
N ALA A 392 -26.19 -10.95 -12.65
CA ALA A 392 -25.57 -12.12 -12.03
C ALA A 392 -25.64 -13.43 -12.88
N SER A 393 -25.75 -13.30 -14.21
CA SER A 393 -25.85 -14.45 -15.12
C SER A 393 -24.48 -15.08 -15.42
N THR A 394 -24.45 -16.40 -15.59
CA THR A 394 -23.24 -17.16 -15.93
C THR A 394 -23.43 -17.97 -17.21
N ALA A 395 -22.63 -17.70 -18.24
CA ALA A 395 -22.56 -18.46 -19.49
C ALA A 395 -21.17 -19.10 -19.67
N LEU A 396 -21.10 -20.43 -19.68
CA LEU A 396 -19.85 -21.19 -19.82
C LEU A 396 -19.95 -22.23 -20.94
N GLY A 397 -19.26 -21.96 -22.05
CA GLY A 397 -19.29 -22.80 -23.25
C GLY A 397 -19.38 -21.98 -24.53
N ALA A 398 -18.91 -22.52 -25.65
CA ALA A 398 -18.98 -21.82 -26.93
C ALA A 398 -20.45 -21.66 -27.37
N GLY A 399 -20.85 -20.42 -27.64
CA GLY A 399 -22.24 -20.04 -27.93
C GLY A 399 -23.25 -20.28 -26.80
N ALA A 400 -22.81 -20.44 -25.54
CA ALA A 400 -23.72 -20.50 -24.39
C ALA A 400 -24.38 -19.13 -24.13
N ILE A 401 -25.68 -19.11 -23.82
CA ILE A 401 -26.48 -17.88 -23.62
C ILE A 401 -27.15 -17.91 -22.24
N ALA A 402 -26.83 -16.93 -21.40
CA ALA A 402 -27.46 -16.70 -20.10
C ALA A 402 -28.08 -15.29 -20.09
N SER A 403 -29.35 -15.18 -20.46
CA SER A 403 -29.99 -13.88 -20.73
C SER A 403 -30.98 -13.41 -19.66
N GLY A 404 -31.50 -14.32 -18.83
CA GLY A 404 -32.32 -13.97 -17.67
C GLY A 404 -31.46 -13.57 -16.46
N SER A 405 -31.99 -12.78 -15.53
CA SER A 405 -31.27 -12.49 -14.27
C SER A 405 -31.12 -13.75 -13.43
N TYR A 406 -30.01 -13.87 -12.70
CA TYR A 406 -29.63 -15.00 -11.85
C TYR A 406 -29.56 -16.36 -12.60
N THR A 407 -29.29 -16.34 -13.91
CA THR A 407 -29.25 -17.55 -14.74
C THR A 407 -27.89 -18.25 -14.78
N THR A 408 -27.90 -19.55 -15.05
CA THR A 408 -26.69 -20.36 -15.29
C THR A 408 -26.84 -21.22 -16.53
N ALA A 409 -26.10 -20.91 -17.60
CA ALA A 409 -26.01 -21.70 -18.83
C ALA A 409 -24.61 -22.32 -18.97
N VAL A 410 -24.51 -23.65 -18.92
CA VAL A 410 -23.22 -24.38 -18.97
C VAL A 410 -23.26 -25.48 -20.02
N GLY A 411 -22.51 -25.32 -21.10
CA GLY A 411 -22.46 -26.23 -22.24
C GLY A 411 -22.36 -25.48 -23.57
N THR A 412 -21.82 -26.13 -24.60
CA THR A 412 -21.85 -25.57 -25.96
C THR A 412 -23.30 -25.42 -26.41
N LEU A 413 -23.69 -24.22 -26.84
CA LEU A 413 -25.05 -23.87 -27.28
C LEU A 413 -26.15 -24.14 -26.23
N SER A 414 -25.84 -24.12 -24.93
CA SER A 414 -26.88 -24.09 -23.89
C SER A 414 -27.51 -22.70 -23.77
N GLU A 415 -28.79 -22.64 -23.42
CA GLU A 415 -29.52 -21.37 -23.23
C GLU A 415 -30.37 -21.39 -21.95
N ALA A 416 -30.12 -20.43 -21.05
CA ALA A 416 -30.95 -20.12 -19.89
C ALA A 416 -31.48 -18.68 -20.02
N SER A 417 -32.77 -18.54 -20.31
CA SER A 417 -33.38 -17.25 -20.67
C SER A 417 -34.53 -16.79 -19.76
N GLY A 418 -35.09 -17.68 -18.92
CA GLY A 418 -35.99 -17.28 -17.82
C GLY A 418 -35.19 -16.79 -16.60
N THR A 419 -35.77 -15.91 -15.77
CA THR A 419 -35.16 -15.50 -14.49
C THR A 419 -34.91 -16.71 -13.59
N GLU A 420 -33.78 -16.76 -12.87
CA GLU A 420 -33.35 -17.89 -12.02
C GLU A 420 -33.21 -19.25 -12.74
N ALA A 421 -33.22 -19.27 -14.08
CA ALA A 421 -33.15 -20.52 -14.85
C ALA A 421 -31.73 -21.11 -14.92
N THR A 422 -31.66 -22.44 -14.95
CA THR A 422 -30.42 -23.22 -15.05
C THR A 422 -30.47 -24.17 -16.24
N ALA A 423 -29.51 -24.10 -17.16
CA ALA A 423 -29.38 -24.97 -18.33
C ALA A 423 -27.97 -25.59 -18.39
N VAL A 424 -27.85 -26.90 -18.15
CA VAL A 424 -26.56 -27.61 -18.06
C VAL A 424 -26.52 -28.79 -19.03
N GLY A 425 -25.75 -28.66 -20.11
CA GLY A 425 -25.58 -29.68 -21.16
C GLY A 425 -25.49 -29.05 -22.56
N TYR A 426 -24.95 -29.80 -23.53
CA TYR A 426 -25.00 -29.41 -24.94
C TYR A 426 -26.47 -29.22 -25.39
N PHE A 427 -26.82 -28.05 -25.92
CA PHE A 427 -28.22 -27.69 -26.27
C PHE A 427 -29.25 -27.84 -25.12
N ALA A 428 -28.83 -27.77 -23.84
CA ALA A 428 -29.78 -27.67 -22.74
C ALA A 428 -30.51 -26.30 -22.81
N TYR A 429 -31.84 -26.29 -22.65
CA TYR A 429 -32.68 -25.11 -22.87
C TYR A 429 -33.68 -24.87 -21.73
N ALA A 430 -33.51 -23.76 -21.01
CA ALA A 430 -34.36 -23.36 -19.88
C ALA A 430 -34.91 -21.93 -20.04
N PRO A 431 -36.00 -21.74 -20.83
CA PRO A 431 -36.65 -20.43 -20.99
C PRO A 431 -37.71 -20.12 -19.92
N GLY A 432 -38.09 -21.07 -19.05
CA GLY A 432 -39.05 -20.82 -17.97
C GLY A 432 -38.42 -20.12 -16.77
N GLU A 433 -39.17 -19.27 -16.07
CA GLU A 433 -38.76 -18.68 -14.79
C GLU A 433 -38.56 -19.78 -13.73
N GLY A 434 -37.42 -19.77 -13.04
CA GLY A 434 -36.98 -20.82 -12.11
C GLY A 434 -36.80 -22.21 -12.73
N ALA A 435 -36.73 -22.33 -14.06
CA ALA A 435 -36.69 -23.62 -14.74
C ALA A 435 -35.27 -24.22 -14.76
N THR A 436 -35.17 -25.53 -14.58
CA THR A 436 -33.90 -26.28 -14.54
C THR A 436 -33.86 -27.37 -15.60
N ALA A 437 -33.02 -27.22 -16.62
CA ALA A 437 -32.74 -28.21 -17.65
C ALA A 437 -31.33 -28.80 -17.46
N VAL A 438 -31.22 -30.07 -17.08
CA VAL A 438 -29.93 -30.74 -16.82
C VAL A 438 -29.83 -32.04 -17.63
N GLY A 439 -28.89 -32.04 -18.57
CA GLY A 439 -28.66 -33.11 -19.55
C GLY A 439 -28.56 -32.54 -20.96
N PRO A 440 -27.82 -33.19 -21.89
CA PRO A 440 -27.80 -32.73 -23.28
C PRO A 440 -29.20 -32.77 -23.89
N GLU A 441 -29.54 -31.74 -24.66
CA GLU A 441 -30.84 -31.57 -25.33
C GLU A 441 -32.06 -31.57 -24.37
N SER A 442 -31.84 -31.34 -23.07
CA SER A 442 -32.94 -31.23 -22.08
C SER A 442 -33.66 -29.88 -22.22
N TRP A 443 -34.98 -29.87 -22.00
CA TRP A 443 -35.83 -28.69 -22.23
C TRP A 443 -36.80 -28.47 -21.05
N ALA A 444 -36.61 -27.39 -20.29
CA ALA A 444 -37.46 -26.99 -19.17
C ALA A 444 -38.13 -25.62 -19.47
N SER A 445 -39.34 -25.63 -20.01
CA SER A 445 -40.06 -24.42 -20.46
C SER A 445 -41.28 -24.05 -19.62
N GLY A 446 -41.61 -24.83 -18.59
CA GLY A 446 -42.60 -24.41 -17.59
C GLY A 446 -41.93 -23.54 -16.52
N GLU A 447 -42.68 -22.59 -15.97
CA GLU A 447 -42.35 -21.92 -14.71
C GLU A 447 -42.06 -22.97 -13.61
N LEU A 448 -40.97 -22.82 -12.85
CA LEU A 448 -40.50 -23.77 -11.82
C LEU A 448 -40.39 -25.24 -12.30
N SER A 449 -40.20 -25.47 -13.60
CA SER A 449 -40.12 -26.83 -14.16
C SER A 449 -38.71 -27.40 -14.14
N THR A 450 -38.57 -28.71 -13.94
CA THR A 450 -37.27 -29.40 -13.91
C THR A 450 -37.24 -30.53 -14.94
N ALA A 451 -36.32 -30.49 -15.89
CA ALA A 451 -36.03 -31.56 -16.85
C ALA A 451 -34.65 -32.16 -16.54
N LEU A 452 -34.61 -33.42 -16.07
CA LEU A 452 -33.38 -34.09 -15.64
C LEU A 452 -33.14 -35.37 -16.45
N GLY A 453 -32.22 -35.29 -17.42
CA GLY A 453 -31.81 -36.40 -18.29
C GLY A 453 -31.71 -36.01 -19.77
N TYR A 454 -31.01 -36.81 -20.56
CA TYR A 454 -30.89 -36.64 -22.02
C TYR A 454 -32.27 -36.53 -22.67
N TYR A 455 -32.51 -35.48 -23.45
CA TYR A 455 -33.77 -35.24 -24.16
C TYR A 455 -35.03 -35.21 -23.25
N SER A 456 -34.87 -34.97 -21.94
CA SER A 456 -36.01 -34.80 -21.02
C SER A 456 -36.72 -33.47 -21.28
N THR A 457 -38.06 -33.45 -21.18
CA THR A 457 -38.89 -32.29 -21.54
C THR A 457 -39.93 -31.99 -20.46
N ALA A 458 -39.74 -30.89 -19.72
CA ALA A 458 -40.70 -30.38 -18.74
C ALA A 458 -41.37 -29.09 -19.27
N ARG A 459 -42.68 -29.16 -19.49
CA ARG A 459 -43.50 -28.08 -20.07
C ARG A 459 -44.66 -27.63 -19.18
N GLY A 460 -45.04 -28.41 -18.18
CA GLY A 460 -46.01 -27.98 -17.16
C GLY A 460 -45.35 -27.05 -16.13
N ALA A 461 -46.08 -26.06 -15.63
CA ALA A 461 -45.64 -25.26 -14.50
C ALA A 461 -45.48 -26.13 -13.23
N ASN A 462 -44.41 -25.94 -12.46
CA ASN A 462 -44.06 -26.76 -11.30
C ASN A 462 -44.12 -28.27 -11.62
N SER A 463 -43.49 -28.69 -12.73
CA SER A 463 -43.47 -30.09 -13.18
C SER A 463 -42.05 -30.62 -13.35
N VAL A 464 -41.87 -31.91 -13.06
CA VAL A 464 -40.57 -32.58 -13.10
C VAL A 464 -40.61 -33.70 -14.14
N ALA A 465 -39.76 -33.63 -15.17
CA ALA A 465 -39.49 -34.72 -16.09
C ALA A 465 -38.19 -35.43 -15.66
N LEU A 466 -38.33 -36.60 -15.02
CA LEU A 466 -37.23 -37.33 -14.41
C LEU A 466 -36.82 -38.54 -15.27
N GLY A 467 -35.60 -38.51 -15.80
CA GLY A 467 -35.03 -39.56 -16.65
C GLY A 467 -34.98 -39.18 -18.14
N ALA A 468 -34.13 -39.88 -18.90
CA ALA A 468 -33.97 -39.62 -20.33
C ALA A 468 -35.27 -39.82 -21.12
N ASN A 469 -35.57 -38.93 -22.07
CA ASN A 469 -36.82 -38.87 -22.83
C ASN A 469 -38.11 -38.73 -22.00
N SER A 470 -38.03 -38.44 -20.69
CA SER A 470 -39.22 -38.22 -19.87
C SER A 470 -39.94 -36.94 -20.29
N VAL A 471 -41.27 -36.96 -20.25
CA VAL A 471 -42.12 -35.83 -20.69
C VAL A 471 -43.12 -35.47 -19.59
N ALA A 472 -43.03 -34.25 -19.07
CA ALA A 472 -43.94 -33.68 -18.07
C ALA A 472 -44.72 -32.50 -18.67
N THR A 473 -45.96 -32.73 -19.12
CA THR A 473 -46.83 -31.71 -19.74
C THR A 473 -47.94 -31.20 -18.83
N ARG A 474 -48.11 -31.77 -17.63
CA ARG A 474 -49.12 -31.38 -16.65
C ARG A 474 -48.48 -30.59 -15.52
N ALA A 475 -49.11 -29.48 -15.13
CA ALA A 475 -48.65 -28.71 -13.98
C ALA A 475 -48.78 -29.51 -12.67
N ASN A 476 -47.89 -29.25 -11.70
CA ASN A 476 -47.84 -29.94 -10.40
C ASN A 476 -47.73 -31.47 -10.52
N THR A 477 -46.85 -31.99 -11.39
CA THR A 477 -46.64 -33.44 -11.56
C THR A 477 -45.17 -33.82 -11.69
N VAL A 478 -44.82 -35.00 -11.19
CA VAL A 478 -43.55 -35.69 -11.51
C VAL A 478 -43.84 -36.77 -12.54
N SER A 479 -43.26 -36.64 -13.72
CA SER A 479 -43.31 -37.66 -14.77
C SER A 479 -41.99 -38.43 -14.80
N VAL A 480 -42.05 -39.73 -14.51
CA VAL A 480 -40.90 -40.65 -14.55
C VAL A 480 -40.70 -41.31 -15.91
N GLY A 481 -41.38 -40.86 -16.96
CA GLY A 481 -41.34 -41.46 -18.30
C GLY A 481 -42.13 -40.66 -19.34
N ALA A 482 -42.66 -41.34 -20.35
CA ALA A 482 -43.63 -40.81 -21.30
C ALA A 482 -44.78 -41.81 -21.50
N ALA A 483 -45.86 -41.42 -22.16
CA ALA A 483 -46.98 -42.32 -22.42
C ALA A 483 -46.57 -43.45 -23.38
N GLY A 484 -46.68 -44.70 -22.94
CA GLY A 484 -46.15 -45.88 -23.63
C GLY A 484 -44.69 -46.23 -23.28
N ASP A 485 -44.00 -45.35 -22.55
CA ASP A 485 -42.64 -45.51 -22.02
C ASP A 485 -42.66 -45.28 -20.49
N GLU A 486 -43.64 -45.86 -19.80
CA GLU A 486 -43.78 -45.77 -18.34
C GLU A 486 -42.64 -46.49 -17.61
N ARG A 487 -42.15 -45.89 -16.51
CA ARG A 487 -41.18 -46.52 -15.62
C ARG A 487 -41.83 -47.01 -14.33
N GLN A 488 -41.44 -48.21 -13.91
CA GLN A 488 -41.83 -48.74 -12.60
C GLN A 488 -41.12 -47.97 -11.49
N ILE A 489 -41.88 -47.51 -10.48
CA ILE A 489 -41.33 -46.92 -9.26
C ILE A 489 -41.16 -48.05 -8.24
N THR A 490 -39.92 -48.49 -8.03
CA THR A 490 -39.58 -49.60 -7.14
C THR A 490 -39.06 -49.12 -5.79
N ASN A 491 -39.15 -49.95 -4.75
CA ASN A 491 -38.78 -49.64 -3.35
C ASN A 491 -39.69 -48.60 -2.67
N VAL A 492 -41.00 -48.64 -2.97
CA VAL A 492 -42.02 -47.81 -2.32
C VAL A 492 -42.55 -48.54 -1.07
N ALA A 493 -42.42 -47.92 0.10
CA ALA A 493 -42.98 -48.42 1.35
C ALA A 493 -44.52 -48.36 1.34
N ALA A 494 -45.18 -49.02 2.29
CA ALA A 494 -46.63 -48.88 2.46
C ALA A 494 -46.96 -47.45 2.94
N GLY A 495 -47.90 -46.79 2.27
CA GLY A 495 -48.32 -45.43 2.63
C GLY A 495 -48.99 -45.39 4.00
N THR A 496 -48.62 -44.41 4.82
CA THR A 496 -49.16 -44.17 6.16
C THR A 496 -50.07 -42.94 6.22
N GLU A 497 -49.94 -42.01 5.28
CA GLU A 497 -50.74 -40.80 5.15
C GLU A 497 -51.59 -40.80 3.85
N GLY A 498 -52.62 -39.96 3.81
CA GLY A 498 -53.57 -39.90 2.68
C GLY A 498 -52.98 -39.39 1.34
N SER A 499 -51.77 -38.83 1.37
CA SER A 499 -51.01 -38.37 0.19
C SER A 499 -49.93 -39.34 -0.28
N ASP A 500 -49.73 -40.46 0.43
CA ASP A 500 -48.67 -41.42 0.09
C ASP A 500 -49.01 -42.27 -1.13
N ALA A 501 -47.97 -42.76 -1.81
CA ALA A 501 -48.12 -43.74 -2.87
C ALA A 501 -48.49 -45.12 -2.28
N VAL A 502 -49.68 -45.61 -2.60
CA VAL A 502 -50.16 -46.94 -2.18
C VAL A 502 -49.34 -48.04 -2.86
N ASN A 503 -48.81 -48.98 -2.08
CA ASN A 503 -48.08 -50.14 -2.61
C ASN A 503 -49.01 -51.34 -2.86
N LEU A 504 -48.49 -52.40 -3.51
CA LEU A 504 -49.31 -53.55 -3.94
C LEU A 504 -49.92 -54.35 -2.78
N ASP A 505 -49.26 -54.39 -1.63
CA ASP A 505 -49.72 -55.15 -0.45
C ASP A 505 -51.00 -54.54 0.14
N GLN A 506 -51.06 -53.20 0.21
CA GLN A 506 -52.22 -52.46 0.72
C GLN A 506 -53.48 -52.66 -0.14
N LEU A 507 -53.33 -52.69 -1.48
CA LEU A 507 -54.45 -52.93 -2.40
C LEU A 507 -55.02 -54.35 -2.26
N THR A 508 -54.17 -55.33 -1.96
CA THR A 508 -54.58 -56.73 -1.83
C THR A 508 -55.51 -56.94 -0.63
N ALA A 509 -55.22 -56.31 0.52
CA ALA A 509 -56.00 -56.43 1.75
C ALA A 509 -57.47 -55.97 1.63
N VAL A 510 -57.75 -54.99 0.75
CA VAL A 510 -59.11 -54.47 0.52
C VAL A 510 -60.00 -55.49 -0.20
N SER A 511 -59.42 -56.38 -1.02
CA SER A 511 -60.17 -57.34 -1.83
C SER A 511 -60.85 -58.43 -0.99
N ASP A 512 -60.24 -58.85 0.12
CA ASP A 512 -60.70 -60.01 0.89
C ASP A 512 -61.93 -59.71 1.78
N GLY A 513 -62.12 -58.45 2.18
CA GLY A 513 -63.22 -58.04 3.05
C GLY A 513 -64.61 -58.16 2.41
N ALA A 514 -64.71 -58.00 1.09
CA ALA A 514 -65.99 -57.92 0.37
C ALA A 514 -66.73 -59.27 0.23
N ALA A 515 -66.06 -60.41 0.48
CA ALA A 515 -66.61 -61.74 0.21
C ALA A 515 -67.53 -62.32 1.31
N ASN A 516 -67.51 -61.77 2.53
CA ASN A 516 -68.11 -62.43 3.71
C ASN A 516 -69.60 -62.12 4.00
N THR A 517 -70.18 -61.07 3.41
CA THR A 517 -71.38 -60.40 3.96
C THR A 517 -72.76 -61.00 3.55
N ALA A 518 -72.84 -62.24 3.05
CA ALA A 518 -73.95 -62.66 2.17
C ALA A 518 -74.83 -63.88 2.57
N ARG A 519 -74.93 -64.30 3.86
CA ARG A 519 -75.53 -65.64 4.19
C ARG A 519 -76.37 -65.81 5.50
N THR A 520 -77.49 -65.12 5.72
CA THR A 520 -78.38 -65.40 6.89
C THR A 520 -79.90 -65.29 6.64
N PHE A 521 -80.67 -66.34 7.01
CA PHE A 521 -81.99 -66.34 7.72
C PHE A 521 -82.84 -67.61 7.45
N VAL A 522 -83.02 -68.46 8.47
CA VAL A 522 -84.13 -69.44 8.65
C VAL A 522 -84.33 -69.64 10.17
N ALA A 523 -85.57 -69.80 10.64
CA ALA A 523 -85.88 -70.15 12.04
C ALA A 523 -86.41 -71.58 12.16
N THR A 524 -85.93 -72.34 13.15
CA THR A 524 -86.32 -73.75 13.39
C THR A 524 -86.38 -74.06 14.89
N GLY A 525 -87.56 -74.40 15.42
CA GLY A 525 -87.75 -74.83 16.81
C GLY A 525 -89.20 -75.29 17.07
N ASP A 526 -89.38 -76.25 17.98
CA ASP A 526 -90.69 -76.79 18.36
C ASP A 526 -91.30 -75.99 19.52
N GLY A 527 -92.39 -75.27 19.24
CA GLY A 527 -93.18 -74.49 20.20
C GLY A 527 -94.03 -73.46 19.47
N THR A 528 -95.19 -73.07 20.01
CA THR A 528 -96.12 -72.17 19.32
C THR A 528 -95.83 -70.71 19.64
N ALA A 529 -95.50 -69.91 18.63
CA ALA A 529 -95.51 -68.47 18.76
C ALA A 529 -96.97 -67.96 18.94
N ILE A 530 -97.21 -67.16 19.97
CA ILE A 530 -98.50 -66.62 20.38
C ILE A 530 -98.50 -65.10 20.18
N ALA A 531 -99.47 -64.60 19.43
CA ALA A 531 -99.70 -63.19 19.17
C ALA A 531 -101.15 -62.86 19.59
N GLU A 532 -101.33 -62.40 20.84
CA GLU A 532 -102.64 -62.13 21.45
C GLU A 532 -103.08 -60.67 21.28
N GLY A 533 -102.14 -59.72 21.20
CA GLY A 533 -102.45 -58.31 20.98
C GLY A 533 -102.89 -57.99 19.54
N ALA A 534 -103.71 -56.94 19.37
CA ALA A 534 -104.00 -56.43 18.02
C ALA A 534 -102.70 -55.96 17.33
N ASP A 535 -102.54 -56.27 16.04
CA ASP A 535 -101.33 -55.94 15.24
C ASP A 535 -100.00 -56.44 15.85
N SER A 536 -100.01 -57.54 16.60
CA SER A 536 -98.81 -58.13 17.21
C SER A 536 -98.10 -59.15 16.32
N VAL A 537 -96.78 -59.32 16.53
CA VAL A 537 -95.93 -60.23 15.74
C VAL A 537 -95.18 -61.18 16.68
N ALA A 538 -95.35 -62.49 16.53
CA ALA A 538 -94.61 -63.48 17.29
C ALA A 538 -93.89 -64.48 16.36
N ALA A 539 -92.59 -64.73 16.57
CA ALA A 539 -91.85 -65.78 15.85
C ALA A 539 -90.69 -66.35 16.69
N GLY A 540 -90.62 -67.68 16.76
CA GLY A 540 -89.78 -68.42 17.70
C GLY A 540 -90.64 -69.34 18.58
N SER A 541 -90.10 -70.48 19.02
CA SER A 541 -90.86 -71.44 19.82
C SER A 541 -91.27 -70.83 21.17
N ASP A 542 -92.58 -70.75 21.43
CA ASP A 542 -93.16 -70.16 22.65
C ASP A 542 -92.91 -68.64 22.83
N ALA A 543 -92.60 -67.92 21.74
CA ALA A 543 -92.63 -66.46 21.71
C ALA A 543 -94.06 -65.95 22.00
N SER A 544 -94.22 -64.87 22.78
CA SER A 544 -95.51 -64.41 23.28
C SER A 544 -95.64 -62.87 23.24
N ALA A 545 -96.40 -62.36 22.28
CA ALA A 545 -96.74 -60.95 22.12
C ALA A 545 -98.15 -60.70 22.68
N LEU A 546 -98.22 -60.25 23.94
CA LEU A 546 -99.43 -60.29 24.78
C LEU A 546 -100.26 -58.99 24.77
N ALA A 547 -99.76 -57.92 24.16
CA ALA A 547 -100.42 -56.61 24.15
C ALA A 547 -100.48 -55.97 22.75
N ASP A 548 -101.41 -55.02 22.57
CA ASP A 548 -101.58 -54.31 21.29
C ASP A 548 -100.25 -53.75 20.77
N ASN A 549 -99.99 -53.95 19.48
CA ASN A 549 -98.80 -53.54 18.73
C ASN A 549 -97.47 -54.11 19.28
N SER A 550 -97.49 -55.18 20.08
CA SER A 550 -96.26 -55.78 20.62
C SER A 550 -95.59 -56.79 19.67
N THR A 551 -94.28 -56.99 19.80
CA THR A 551 -93.48 -57.89 18.95
C THR A 551 -92.63 -58.81 19.80
N ALA A 552 -92.69 -60.12 19.61
CA ALA A 552 -91.95 -61.16 20.34
C ALA A 552 -91.18 -62.07 19.36
N LEU A 553 -89.89 -61.83 19.18
CA LEU A 553 -89.05 -62.48 18.16
C LEU A 553 -87.88 -63.24 18.81
N GLY A 554 -88.14 -64.47 19.21
CA GLY A 554 -87.18 -65.35 19.91
C GLY A 554 -87.92 -66.38 20.74
N ALA A 555 -87.31 -67.55 20.94
CA ALA A 555 -87.98 -68.61 21.70
C ALA A 555 -88.21 -68.17 23.17
N SER A 556 -89.40 -68.39 23.72
CA SER A 556 -89.82 -67.89 25.04
C SER A 556 -89.73 -66.36 25.24
N SER A 557 -89.61 -65.55 24.20
CA SER A 557 -89.65 -64.07 24.32
C SER A 557 -91.05 -63.59 24.71
N ILE A 558 -91.15 -62.58 25.58
CA ILE A 558 -92.43 -62.05 26.09
C ILE A 558 -92.47 -60.52 25.94
N ALA A 559 -93.40 -60.02 25.13
CA ALA A 559 -93.70 -58.60 25.01
C ALA A 559 -95.09 -58.33 25.60
N SER A 560 -95.13 -57.82 26.84
CA SER A 560 -96.37 -57.65 27.62
C SER A 560 -96.84 -56.20 27.76
N GLY A 561 -95.95 -55.22 27.52
CA GLY A 561 -96.33 -53.81 27.42
C GLY A 561 -96.99 -53.49 26.08
N ARG A 562 -97.98 -52.57 26.07
CA ARG A 562 -98.53 -52.03 24.81
C ARG A 562 -97.42 -51.39 23.97
N GLY A 563 -97.31 -51.79 22.71
CA GLY A 563 -96.25 -51.35 21.80
C GLY A 563 -94.85 -51.82 22.17
N ALA A 564 -94.71 -52.83 23.03
CA ALA A 564 -93.41 -53.31 23.48
C ALA A 564 -92.78 -54.31 22.50
N THR A 565 -91.44 -54.33 22.41
CA THR A 565 -90.69 -55.25 21.52
C THR A 565 -89.72 -56.10 22.31
N ALA A 566 -89.92 -57.42 22.34
CA ALA A 566 -89.01 -58.43 22.87
C ALA A 566 -88.34 -59.19 21.71
N LEU A 567 -87.01 -59.25 21.62
CA LEU A 567 -86.28 -59.94 20.54
C LEU A 567 -85.07 -60.70 21.09
N GLY A 568 -85.17 -62.02 21.20
CA GLY A 568 -84.15 -62.90 21.78
C GLY A 568 -84.73 -63.96 22.72
N TYR A 569 -84.02 -65.05 22.96
CA TYR A 569 -84.49 -66.13 23.84
C TYR A 569 -84.80 -65.61 25.25
N GLU A 570 -85.99 -65.87 25.80
CA GLU A 570 -86.41 -65.37 27.13
C GLU A 570 -86.37 -63.82 27.33
N SER A 571 -86.29 -63.02 26.27
CA SER A 571 -86.38 -61.54 26.37
C SER A 571 -87.74 -61.08 26.92
N LEU A 572 -87.77 -60.02 27.74
CA LEU A 572 -88.95 -59.56 28.47
C LEU A 572 -89.13 -58.04 28.38
N ALA A 573 -90.11 -57.59 27.59
CA ALA A 573 -90.48 -56.18 27.44
C ALA A 573 -91.82 -55.89 28.14
N ASN A 574 -91.75 -55.40 29.38
CA ASN A 574 -92.90 -55.20 30.27
C ASN A 574 -93.43 -53.75 30.29
N GLY A 575 -92.54 -52.76 30.18
CA GLY A 575 -92.97 -51.36 30.15
C GLY A 575 -93.77 -51.03 28.90
N ALA A 576 -94.73 -50.10 29.00
CA ALA A 576 -95.41 -49.59 27.79
C ALA A 576 -94.39 -48.89 26.88
N ALA A 577 -94.43 -49.20 25.58
CA ALA A 577 -93.43 -48.81 24.58
C ALA A 577 -91.97 -49.20 24.92
N SER A 578 -91.75 -50.24 25.75
CA SER A 578 -90.42 -50.73 26.09
C SER A 578 -89.83 -51.66 25.03
N THR A 579 -88.50 -51.74 24.94
CA THR A 579 -87.80 -52.59 23.96
C THR A 579 -86.73 -53.43 24.66
N ALA A 580 -86.87 -54.75 24.65
CA ALA A 580 -85.90 -55.70 25.20
C ALA A 580 -85.33 -56.58 24.06
N VAL A 581 -84.04 -56.46 23.76
CA VAL A 581 -83.40 -57.13 22.61
C VAL A 581 -82.12 -57.82 23.07
N GLY A 582 -82.11 -59.14 23.12
CA GLY A 582 -81.03 -59.96 23.67
C GLY A 582 -81.57 -61.19 24.40
N VAL A 583 -80.73 -62.17 24.69
CA VAL A 583 -81.17 -63.35 25.47
C VAL A 583 -81.41 -62.92 26.92
N ALA A 584 -82.57 -63.23 27.51
CA ALA A 584 -82.95 -62.79 28.86
C ALA A 584 -82.80 -61.28 29.13
N SER A 585 -82.87 -60.43 28.08
CA SER A 585 -82.89 -58.97 28.23
C SER A 585 -84.22 -58.49 28.81
N VAL A 586 -84.23 -57.45 29.65
CA VAL A 586 -85.38 -57.07 30.47
C VAL A 586 -85.60 -55.55 30.45
N ALA A 587 -86.74 -55.09 29.93
CA ALA A 587 -87.13 -53.68 29.92
C ALA A 587 -88.40 -53.46 30.75
N TRP A 588 -88.27 -52.87 31.95
CA TRP A 588 -89.37 -52.70 32.91
C TRP A 588 -89.96 -51.29 32.92
N GLY A 589 -89.14 -50.25 32.80
CA GLY A 589 -89.62 -48.86 32.79
C GLY A 589 -90.43 -48.51 31.54
N GLN A 590 -91.35 -47.54 31.65
CA GLN A 590 -92.06 -46.98 30.51
C GLN A 590 -91.06 -46.37 29.51
N GLY A 591 -91.19 -46.71 28.23
CA GLY A 591 -90.27 -46.24 27.17
C GLY A 591 -88.81 -46.69 27.35
N SER A 592 -88.53 -47.63 28.24
CA SER A 592 -87.17 -48.11 28.49
C SER A 592 -86.68 -49.06 27.38
N THR A 593 -85.37 -49.10 27.16
CA THR A 593 -84.73 -49.98 26.17
C THR A 593 -83.60 -50.78 26.81
N ALA A 594 -83.65 -52.11 26.76
CA ALA A 594 -82.59 -53.02 27.18
C ALA A 594 -82.07 -53.78 25.94
N LEU A 595 -80.84 -53.52 25.50
CA LEU A 595 -80.25 -54.04 24.27
C LEU A 595 -78.95 -54.80 24.58
N GLY A 596 -79.06 -56.11 24.80
CA GLY A 596 -77.98 -57.04 25.10
C GLY A 596 -78.44 -58.20 26.00
N THR A 597 -77.77 -59.35 25.93
CA THR A 597 -78.08 -60.51 26.79
C THR A 597 -78.00 -60.16 28.28
N ASP A 598 -78.99 -60.54 29.10
CA ASP A 598 -79.10 -60.18 30.52
C ASP A 598 -79.10 -58.66 30.83
N SER A 599 -79.28 -57.79 29.82
CA SER A 599 -79.39 -56.33 30.06
C SER A 599 -80.70 -55.96 30.75
N VAL A 600 -80.68 -55.00 31.68
CA VAL A 600 -81.87 -54.61 32.45
C VAL A 600 -82.05 -53.10 32.51
N ALA A 601 -83.15 -52.61 31.96
CA ALA A 601 -83.58 -51.21 32.07
C ALA A 601 -84.76 -51.12 33.06
N TYR A 602 -84.44 -50.78 34.32
CA TYR A 602 -85.42 -50.70 35.41
C TYR A 602 -86.20 -49.37 35.41
N ALA A 603 -85.57 -48.29 34.98
CA ALA A 603 -86.06 -46.92 35.14
C ALA A 603 -86.80 -46.39 33.90
N ASP A 604 -87.64 -45.36 34.07
CA ASP A 604 -88.44 -44.81 32.99
C ASP A 604 -87.57 -44.01 32.01
N ASN A 605 -87.85 -44.15 30.70
CA ASN A 605 -87.10 -43.51 29.63
C ASN A 605 -85.57 -43.76 29.70
N SER A 606 -85.16 -44.93 30.20
CA SER A 606 -83.75 -45.33 30.35
C SER A 606 -83.32 -46.36 29.31
N VAL A 607 -82.02 -46.39 28.98
CA VAL A 607 -81.44 -47.31 27.98
C VAL A 607 -80.27 -48.09 28.59
N ALA A 608 -80.40 -49.40 28.72
CA ALA A 608 -79.31 -50.32 29.05
C ALA A 608 -78.74 -50.93 27.75
N LEU A 609 -77.49 -50.64 27.41
CA LEU A 609 -76.88 -50.94 26.10
C LEU A 609 -75.64 -51.82 26.25
N GLY A 610 -75.79 -53.13 26.04
CA GLY A 610 -74.75 -54.14 26.17
C GLY A 610 -75.14 -55.25 27.15
N ALA A 611 -74.54 -56.42 27.04
CA ALA A 611 -74.92 -57.58 27.85
C ALA A 611 -74.72 -57.33 29.37
N GLY A 612 -75.68 -57.67 30.23
CA GLY A 612 -75.61 -57.39 31.66
C GLY A 612 -75.45 -55.90 32.01
N ALA A 613 -75.75 -54.98 31.07
CA ALA A 613 -75.83 -53.56 31.37
C ALA A 613 -77.08 -53.28 32.21
N VAL A 614 -76.97 -52.36 33.17
CA VAL A 614 -78.08 -51.98 34.05
C VAL A 614 -78.30 -50.48 33.95
N ALA A 615 -79.53 -50.09 33.67
CA ALA A 615 -80.00 -48.71 33.70
C ALA A 615 -81.08 -48.57 34.79
N ASP A 616 -80.69 -48.02 35.94
CA ASP A 616 -81.47 -47.91 37.17
C ASP A 616 -81.87 -46.46 37.50
N ARG A 617 -81.65 -45.53 36.56
CA ARG A 617 -81.97 -44.10 36.67
C ARG A 617 -82.75 -43.60 35.47
N ASP A 618 -83.78 -42.81 35.73
CA ASP A 618 -84.61 -42.21 34.67
C ASP A 618 -83.77 -41.33 33.73
N ASN A 619 -84.11 -41.31 32.44
CA ASN A 619 -83.45 -40.47 31.41
C ASN A 619 -81.92 -40.67 31.30
N THR A 620 -81.44 -41.91 31.39
CA THR A 620 -80.01 -42.23 31.22
C THR A 620 -79.76 -43.29 30.16
N VAL A 621 -78.58 -43.25 29.53
CA VAL A 621 -78.03 -44.34 28.72
C VAL A 621 -76.86 -44.95 29.50
N SER A 622 -76.97 -46.22 29.88
CA SER A 622 -75.94 -46.99 30.57
C SER A 622 -75.41 -48.08 29.63
N VAL A 623 -74.10 -48.09 29.38
CA VAL A 623 -73.45 -49.10 28.52
C VAL A 623 -72.92 -50.34 29.28
N GLY A 624 -73.12 -50.37 30.59
CA GLY A 624 -72.58 -51.42 31.47
C GLY A 624 -73.32 -51.51 32.79
N SER A 625 -72.71 -52.16 33.76
CA SER A 625 -73.15 -52.16 35.16
C SER A 625 -71.98 -51.75 36.05
N VAL A 626 -72.23 -51.47 37.33
CA VAL A 626 -71.17 -51.04 38.27
C VAL A 626 -70.14 -52.16 38.43
N GLY A 627 -68.88 -51.89 38.09
CA GLY A 627 -67.80 -52.90 38.02
C GLY A 627 -67.80 -53.74 36.74
N GLY A 628 -68.62 -53.36 35.76
CA GLY A 628 -68.77 -53.98 34.43
C GLY A 628 -68.96 -52.92 33.34
N GLU A 629 -68.27 -51.78 33.48
CA GLU A 629 -68.33 -50.64 32.57
C GLU A 629 -67.79 -50.99 31.17
N ARG A 630 -68.33 -50.34 30.13
CA ARG A 630 -67.90 -50.53 28.74
C ARG A 630 -67.33 -49.27 28.14
N GLN A 631 -66.32 -49.44 27.28
CA GLN A 631 -65.81 -48.40 26.41
C GLN A 631 -66.81 -48.13 25.27
N ILE A 632 -67.00 -46.85 24.93
CA ILE A 632 -67.78 -46.41 23.78
C ILE A 632 -66.79 -46.05 22.66
N ALA A 633 -66.70 -46.88 21.63
CA ALA A 633 -65.80 -46.67 20.50
C ALA A 633 -66.49 -45.92 19.35
N ASN A 634 -65.71 -45.29 18.47
CA ASN A 634 -66.17 -44.52 17.30
C ASN A 634 -67.06 -43.29 17.65
N VAL A 635 -66.91 -42.73 18.84
CA VAL A 635 -67.51 -41.43 19.19
C VAL A 635 -66.81 -40.35 18.38
N ALA A 636 -67.55 -39.62 17.54
CA ALA A 636 -67.03 -38.45 16.84
C ALA A 636 -66.77 -37.29 17.83
N ALA A 637 -65.94 -36.32 17.46
CA ALA A 637 -65.68 -35.17 18.29
C ALA A 637 -66.98 -34.38 18.58
N GLY A 638 -67.28 -34.13 19.85
CA GLY A 638 -68.43 -33.34 20.27
C GLY A 638 -68.36 -31.89 19.76
N THR A 639 -69.49 -31.37 19.31
CA THR A 639 -69.66 -30.03 18.70
C THR A 639 -70.57 -29.12 19.51
N GLU A 640 -71.47 -29.69 20.31
CA GLU A 640 -72.39 -28.98 21.22
C GLU A 640 -72.07 -29.30 22.69
N GLY A 641 -72.48 -28.43 23.61
CA GLY A 641 -72.15 -28.55 25.04
C GLY A 641 -72.78 -29.74 25.78
N THR A 642 -73.54 -30.58 25.09
CA THR A 642 -74.18 -31.82 25.60
C THR A 642 -73.59 -33.09 25.00
N ASP A 643 -72.63 -32.98 24.08
CA ASP A 643 -72.05 -34.13 23.39
C ASP A 643 -71.05 -34.90 24.27
N ALA A 644 -70.85 -36.18 23.97
CA ALA A 644 -69.83 -36.99 24.63
C ALA A 644 -68.43 -36.67 24.07
N VAL A 645 -67.48 -36.38 24.96
CA VAL A 645 -66.07 -36.15 24.59
C VAL A 645 -65.41 -37.50 24.25
N ASN A 646 -64.80 -37.60 23.07
CA ASN A 646 -64.07 -38.81 22.67
C ASN A 646 -62.61 -38.81 23.17
N LEU A 647 -61.91 -39.95 23.06
CA LEU A 647 -60.52 -40.05 23.50
C LEU A 647 -59.60 -39.11 22.70
N ASP A 648 -59.87 -38.86 21.42
CA ASP A 648 -59.06 -37.97 20.59
C ASP A 648 -59.17 -36.50 21.02
N GLN A 649 -60.35 -36.04 21.46
CA GLN A 649 -60.53 -34.71 22.05
C GLN A 649 -59.84 -34.58 23.41
N LEU A 650 -59.89 -35.63 24.24
CA LEU A 650 -59.16 -35.65 25.51
C LEU A 650 -57.64 -35.70 25.28
N ASN A 651 -57.19 -36.50 24.31
CA ASN A 651 -55.80 -36.55 23.87
C ASN A 651 -55.37 -35.24 23.25
N ALA A 652 -56.19 -34.54 22.48
CA ALA A 652 -55.85 -33.21 21.95
C ALA A 652 -55.68 -32.17 23.07
N VAL A 653 -56.46 -32.26 24.16
CA VAL A 653 -56.21 -31.48 25.39
C VAL A 653 -54.92 -31.93 26.08
N GLY A 654 -54.64 -33.24 26.11
CA GLY A 654 -53.39 -33.82 26.61
C GLY A 654 -52.16 -33.36 25.83
N GLU A 655 -52.17 -33.44 24.50
CA GLU A 655 -51.16 -32.94 23.57
C GLU A 655 -51.00 -31.43 23.68
N THR A 656 -52.08 -30.68 23.90
CA THR A 656 -52.01 -29.23 24.18
C THR A 656 -51.29 -28.97 25.51
N ALA A 657 -51.57 -29.75 26.55
CA ALA A 657 -50.90 -29.65 27.84
C ALA A 657 -49.43 -30.10 27.78
N GLU A 658 -49.12 -31.19 27.05
CA GLU A 658 -47.75 -31.66 26.80
C GLU A 658 -46.96 -30.69 25.92
N THR A 659 -47.58 -30.07 24.92
CA THR A 659 -46.97 -29.02 24.10
C THR A 659 -46.69 -27.77 24.94
N THR A 660 -47.62 -27.40 25.82
CA THR A 660 -47.43 -26.29 26.78
C THR A 660 -46.29 -26.60 27.76
N ALA A 661 -46.19 -27.83 28.26
CA ALA A 661 -45.08 -28.26 29.12
C ALA A 661 -43.74 -28.27 28.35
N ARG A 662 -43.71 -28.77 27.11
CA ARG A 662 -42.53 -28.81 26.23
C ARG A 662 -41.98 -27.44 25.83
N LEU A 663 -42.78 -26.37 25.90
CA LEU A 663 -42.34 -25.02 25.55
C LEU A 663 -41.30 -24.45 26.55
N PHE A 664 -41.27 -24.96 27.79
CA PHE A 664 -40.33 -24.51 28.84
C PHE A 664 -39.57 -25.64 29.55
N ALA A 665 -40.09 -26.87 29.56
CA ALA A 665 -39.39 -28.02 30.13
C ALA A 665 -38.26 -28.52 29.21
N GLY A 666 -37.04 -28.60 29.74
CA GLY A 666 -35.93 -29.28 29.06
C GLY A 666 -36.16 -30.79 28.99
N THR A 667 -35.52 -31.48 28.03
CA THR A 667 -35.66 -32.93 27.81
C THR A 667 -35.00 -33.82 28.89
N GLY A 668 -34.54 -33.23 30.00
CA GLY A 668 -33.97 -33.93 31.15
C GLY A 668 -35.00 -34.21 32.25
N THR A 669 -34.64 -35.02 33.24
CA THR A 669 -35.53 -35.40 34.36
C THR A 669 -35.69 -34.32 35.45
N GLY A 670 -35.19 -33.12 35.21
CA GLY A 670 -35.15 -32.01 36.16
C GLY A 670 -36.19 -30.95 35.83
N THR A 671 -36.84 -30.38 36.85
CA THR A 671 -37.78 -29.26 36.68
C THR A 671 -37.04 -27.93 36.48
N ALA A 672 -37.61 -27.02 35.70
CA ALA A 672 -37.23 -25.61 35.74
C ALA A 672 -37.91 -24.96 36.96
N ASP A 673 -37.20 -24.08 37.66
CA ASP A 673 -37.64 -23.44 38.90
C ASP A 673 -37.51 -21.92 38.79
N ALA A 674 -38.62 -21.20 38.90
CA ALA A 674 -38.69 -19.75 38.83
C ALA A 674 -39.40 -19.24 40.10
N GLN A 675 -38.62 -18.76 41.05
CA GLN A 675 -39.10 -18.36 42.39
C GLN A 675 -39.22 -16.83 42.55
N GLY A 676 -38.46 -16.05 41.78
CA GLY A 676 -38.51 -14.58 41.83
C GLY A 676 -39.77 -13.98 41.20
N GLU A 677 -40.12 -12.75 41.60
CA GLU A 677 -41.19 -11.99 40.95
C GLU A 677 -40.85 -11.75 39.47
N ASP A 678 -41.79 -12.01 38.55
CA ASP A 678 -41.60 -11.94 37.08
C ASP A 678 -40.39 -12.75 36.52
N ALA A 679 -39.92 -13.77 37.25
CA ALA A 679 -38.80 -14.60 36.81
C ALA A 679 -39.18 -15.60 35.70
N THR A 680 -38.20 -15.97 34.87
CA THR A 680 -38.35 -16.99 33.80
C THR A 680 -37.28 -18.06 33.91
N ALA A 681 -37.68 -19.34 34.03
CA ALA A 681 -36.77 -20.48 33.97
C ALA A 681 -37.18 -21.47 32.87
N ALA A 682 -36.23 -21.92 32.05
CA ALA A 682 -36.45 -22.92 31.02
C ALA A 682 -35.24 -23.84 30.85
N GLY A 683 -35.48 -25.16 30.83
CA GLY A 683 -34.42 -26.18 30.85
C GLY A 683 -34.38 -26.98 32.14
N SER A 684 -33.81 -28.19 32.10
CA SER A 684 -33.79 -29.10 33.26
C SER A 684 -32.87 -28.60 34.37
N ASN A 685 -33.39 -28.44 35.58
CA ASN A 685 -32.70 -27.79 36.71
C ASN A 685 -32.29 -26.34 36.44
N ALA A 686 -32.94 -25.62 35.51
CA ALA A 686 -32.79 -24.17 35.43
C ALA A 686 -33.38 -23.52 36.69
N THR A 687 -32.67 -22.56 37.31
CA THR A 687 -33.08 -21.89 38.55
C THR A 687 -33.02 -20.38 38.38
N ALA A 688 -34.16 -19.70 38.54
CA ALA A 688 -34.31 -18.25 38.49
C ALA A 688 -34.91 -17.75 39.83
N ASP A 689 -34.05 -17.55 40.83
CA ASP A 689 -34.47 -17.19 42.20
C ASP A 689 -34.65 -15.68 42.40
N GLY A 690 -34.00 -14.85 41.59
CA GLY A 690 -34.05 -13.39 41.74
C GLY A 690 -35.27 -12.77 41.07
N ASP A 691 -35.79 -11.67 41.61
CA ASP A 691 -36.82 -10.88 40.95
C ASP A 691 -36.31 -10.38 39.58
N TYR A 692 -37.16 -10.47 38.56
CA TYR A 692 -36.85 -10.17 37.15
C TYR A 692 -35.71 -11.01 36.55
N SER A 693 -35.34 -12.14 37.18
CA SER A 693 -34.24 -12.99 36.70
C SER A 693 -34.66 -13.92 35.57
N SER A 694 -33.68 -14.40 34.79
CA SER A 694 -33.92 -15.28 33.64
C SER A 694 -32.85 -16.37 33.53
N ALA A 695 -33.27 -17.63 33.58
CA ALA A 695 -32.40 -18.80 33.51
C ALA A 695 -32.80 -19.73 32.34
N PHE A 696 -31.97 -19.79 31.30
CA PHE A 696 -32.21 -20.55 30.07
C PHE A 696 -31.11 -21.59 29.82
N GLY A 697 -31.36 -22.87 30.12
CA GLY A 697 -30.43 -23.96 29.88
C GLY A 697 -30.45 -25.02 30.98
N SER A 698 -29.89 -26.21 30.72
CA SER A 698 -29.81 -27.23 31.79
C SER A 698 -28.85 -26.77 32.89
N SER A 699 -29.31 -26.73 34.14
CA SER A 699 -28.54 -26.26 35.29
C SER A 699 -28.08 -24.79 35.23
N SER A 700 -28.75 -23.93 34.44
CA SER A 700 -28.47 -22.49 34.46
C SER A 700 -29.02 -21.85 35.75
N GLN A 701 -28.25 -20.99 36.41
CA GLN A 701 -28.60 -20.37 37.70
C GLN A 701 -28.55 -18.84 37.59
N ALA A 702 -29.69 -18.17 37.82
CA ALA A 702 -29.82 -16.72 37.93
C ALA A 702 -30.38 -16.37 39.32
N THR A 703 -29.50 -16.17 40.30
CA THR A 703 -29.89 -16.19 41.73
C THR A 703 -30.07 -14.80 42.38
N ALA A 704 -30.02 -13.73 41.58
CA ALA A 704 -30.06 -12.35 42.06
C ALA A 704 -30.94 -11.47 41.17
N ILE A 705 -31.33 -10.30 41.69
CA ILE A 705 -32.26 -9.37 41.03
C ILE A 705 -31.72 -8.98 39.65
N GLY A 706 -32.55 -9.16 38.61
CA GLY A 706 -32.22 -8.85 37.22
C GLY A 706 -31.07 -9.69 36.63
N ALA A 707 -30.68 -10.81 37.26
CA ALA A 707 -29.63 -11.68 36.76
C ALA A 707 -30.10 -12.49 35.54
N VAL A 708 -29.22 -12.71 34.58
CA VAL A 708 -29.49 -13.46 33.34
C VAL A 708 -28.45 -14.57 33.19
N ALA A 709 -28.90 -15.82 33.08
CA ALA A 709 -28.05 -16.99 32.85
C ALA A 709 -28.53 -17.74 31.61
N ILE A 710 -27.72 -17.79 30.54
CA ILE A 710 -28.08 -18.40 29.25
C ILE A 710 -27.02 -19.42 28.86
N GLY A 711 -27.39 -20.69 28.75
CA GLY A 711 -26.48 -21.80 28.46
C GLY A 711 -26.45 -22.83 29.60
N SER A 712 -26.09 -24.07 29.27
CA SER A 712 -26.05 -25.11 30.30
C SER A 712 -24.94 -24.83 31.32
N GLY A 713 -25.28 -24.86 32.60
CA GLY A 713 -24.38 -24.52 33.71
C GLY A 713 -24.00 -23.04 33.84
N ALA A 714 -24.58 -22.14 33.04
CA ALA A 714 -24.36 -20.70 33.19
C ALA A 714 -24.81 -20.21 34.58
N SER A 715 -24.04 -19.33 35.21
CA SER A 715 -24.22 -18.94 36.62
C SER A 715 -24.06 -17.45 36.82
N ALA A 716 -25.18 -16.72 36.93
CA ALA A 716 -25.23 -15.30 37.25
C ALA A 716 -25.72 -15.10 38.70
N THR A 717 -24.79 -14.83 39.62
CA THR A 717 -25.07 -14.86 41.07
C THR A 717 -25.14 -13.49 41.75
N ALA A 718 -24.84 -12.42 41.02
CA ALA A 718 -24.87 -11.04 41.51
C ALA A 718 -25.96 -10.21 40.82
N GLN A 719 -26.36 -9.10 41.44
CA GLN A 719 -27.41 -8.23 40.89
C GLN A 719 -27.00 -7.70 39.51
N TYR A 720 -27.95 -7.74 38.56
CA TYR A 720 -27.76 -7.32 37.17
C TYR A 720 -26.65 -8.07 36.41
N ALA A 721 -26.14 -9.19 36.93
CA ALA A 721 -25.10 -9.97 36.28
C ALA A 721 -25.66 -10.77 35.09
N ASN A 722 -24.88 -10.90 34.02
CA ASN A 722 -25.25 -11.65 32.81
C ASN A 722 -24.19 -12.70 32.49
N ALA A 723 -24.54 -13.99 32.56
CA ALA A 723 -23.69 -15.11 32.19
C ALA A 723 -24.28 -15.84 30.97
N ALA A 724 -23.68 -15.68 29.79
CA ALA A 724 -24.13 -16.34 28.55
C ALA A 724 -23.05 -17.26 27.96
N GLY A 725 -23.21 -18.57 28.12
CA GLY A 725 -22.31 -19.59 27.60
C GLY A 725 -22.36 -20.88 28.42
N TYR A 726 -21.75 -21.95 27.89
CA TYR A 726 -21.61 -23.21 28.65
C TYR A 726 -20.69 -22.98 29.86
N ASN A 727 -21.20 -23.17 31.09
CA ASN A 727 -20.51 -22.85 32.34
C ASN A 727 -19.94 -21.41 32.43
N ALA A 728 -20.56 -20.42 31.77
CA ALA A 728 -20.22 -19.02 32.00
C ALA A 728 -20.54 -18.61 33.44
N ALA A 729 -19.71 -17.79 34.09
CA ALA A 729 -19.90 -17.34 35.47
C ALA A 729 -19.77 -15.82 35.61
N ALA A 730 -20.84 -15.17 36.06
CA ALA A 730 -20.88 -13.72 36.34
C ALA A 730 -21.24 -13.50 37.81
N SER A 731 -20.26 -13.11 38.62
CA SER A 731 -20.37 -13.05 40.09
C SER A 731 -20.08 -11.68 40.71
N GLY A 732 -19.61 -10.70 39.93
CA GLY A 732 -19.55 -9.29 40.33
C GLY A 732 -20.86 -8.53 40.03
N TYR A 733 -21.13 -7.43 40.75
CA TYR A 733 -22.30 -6.58 40.53
C TYR A 733 -22.30 -6.02 39.10
N GLY A 734 -23.38 -6.22 38.33
CA GLY A 734 -23.48 -5.76 36.95
C GLY A 734 -22.42 -6.34 36.00
N SER A 735 -21.79 -7.47 36.37
CA SER A 735 -20.77 -8.14 35.55
C SER A 735 -21.37 -8.89 34.35
N ILE A 736 -20.58 -9.07 33.30
CA ILE A 736 -20.98 -9.72 32.05
C ILE A 736 -19.95 -10.79 31.69
N ALA A 737 -20.36 -12.04 31.58
CA ALA A 737 -19.53 -13.18 31.18
C ALA A 737 -20.15 -13.88 29.95
N ASN A 738 -19.64 -13.60 28.75
CA ASN A 738 -20.14 -14.14 27.49
C ASN A 738 -19.11 -15.08 26.84
N GLY A 739 -19.30 -16.39 26.98
CA GLY A 739 -18.43 -17.41 26.40
C GLY A 739 -18.49 -18.74 27.16
N ALA A 740 -18.03 -19.83 26.55
CA ALA A 740 -17.88 -21.08 27.28
C ALA A 740 -16.78 -20.92 28.35
N PHE A 741 -17.08 -21.20 29.61
CA PHE A 741 -16.19 -21.01 30.76
C PHE A 741 -15.67 -19.57 30.97
N SER A 742 -16.32 -18.54 30.40
CA SER A 742 -15.96 -17.13 30.70
C SER A 742 -16.29 -16.79 32.15
N GLN A 743 -15.41 -16.07 32.85
CA GLN A 743 -15.57 -15.67 34.25
C GLN A 743 -15.47 -14.16 34.41
N ALA A 744 -16.50 -13.51 34.94
CA ALA A 744 -16.50 -12.09 35.30
C ALA A 744 -16.81 -11.95 36.80
N SER A 745 -15.78 -11.74 37.63
CA SER A 745 -15.89 -11.75 39.10
C SER A 745 -15.72 -10.38 39.74
N GLY A 746 -15.15 -9.40 39.03
CA GLY A 746 -15.10 -8.01 39.47
C GLY A 746 -16.43 -7.27 39.26
N ASP A 747 -16.71 -6.27 40.08
CA ASP A 747 -17.89 -5.39 39.90
C ASP A 747 -17.78 -4.62 38.58
N TYR A 748 -18.84 -4.64 37.77
CA TYR A 748 -18.89 -4.14 36.39
C TYR A 748 -17.84 -4.76 35.43
N ALA A 749 -17.27 -5.92 35.78
CA ALA A 749 -16.30 -6.60 34.92
C ALA A 749 -16.97 -7.23 33.69
N VAL A 750 -16.27 -7.24 32.56
CA VAL A 750 -16.77 -7.74 31.27
C VAL A 750 -15.80 -8.77 30.69
N ALA A 751 -16.15 -10.05 30.73
CA ALA A 751 -15.40 -11.16 30.13
C ALA A 751 -16.14 -11.67 28.88
N VAL A 752 -15.53 -11.57 27.69
CA VAL A 752 -16.13 -11.97 26.41
C VAL A 752 -15.15 -12.84 25.61
N GLY A 753 -15.39 -14.14 25.59
CA GLY A 753 -14.53 -15.14 24.97
C GLY A 753 -14.61 -16.49 25.67
N GLY A 754 -14.23 -17.57 25.00
CA GLY A 754 -14.06 -18.86 25.67
C GLY A 754 -12.93 -18.77 26.70
N GLU A 755 -13.15 -19.19 27.94
CA GLU A 755 -12.16 -19.16 29.04
C GLU A 755 -11.61 -17.76 29.39
N SER A 756 -12.24 -16.66 28.93
CA SER A 756 -11.83 -15.29 29.30
C SER A 756 -12.14 -14.99 30.78
N GLU A 757 -11.24 -14.29 31.48
CA GLU A 757 -11.35 -13.97 32.90
C GLU A 757 -11.21 -12.46 33.15
N ALA A 758 -12.22 -11.83 33.74
CA ALA A 758 -12.22 -10.42 34.14
C ALA A 758 -12.45 -10.34 35.66
N ALA A 759 -11.35 -10.21 36.41
CA ALA A 759 -11.34 -10.34 37.87
C ALA A 759 -11.22 -8.99 38.62
N GLY A 760 -10.61 -7.97 38.01
CA GLY A 760 -10.55 -6.63 38.59
C GLY A 760 -11.91 -5.91 38.50
N ALA A 761 -12.18 -4.99 39.41
CA ALA A 761 -13.34 -4.11 39.31
C ALA A 761 -13.24 -3.23 38.05
N GLN A 762 -14.33 -3.09 37.30
CA GLN A 762 -14.39 -2.38 36.00
C GLN A 762 -13.44 -2.95 34.92
N SER A 763 -12.88 -4.15 35.11
CA SER A 763 -11.99 -4.78 34.14
C SER A 763 -12.73 -5.30 32.90
N THR A 764 -12.04 -5.41 31.77
CA THR A 764 -12.60 -5.94 30.52
C THR A 764 -11.63 -6.93 29.87
N ALA A 765 -12.02 -8.18 29.75
CA ALA A 765 -11.32 -9.23 29.00
C ALA A 765 -12.09 -9.58 27.72
N LEU A 766 -11.47 -9.43 26.56
CA LEU A 766 -12.06 -9.66 25.23
C LEU A 766 -11.15 -10.56 24.39
N GLY A 767 -11.55 -11.81 24.17
CA GLY A 767 -10.77 -12.81 23.46
C GLY A 767 -10.71 -14.13 24.21
N ALA A 768 -10.41 -15.22 23.50
CA ALA A 768 -10.31 -16.53 24.15
C ALA A 768 -9.11 -16.56 25.12
N ALA A 769 -9.34 -16.99 26.36
CA ALA A 769 -8.36 -16.97 27.45
C ALA A 769 -7.66 -15.61 27.67
N ALA A 770 -8.35 -14.49 27.39
CA ALA A 770 -7.91 -13.15 27.81
C ALA A 770 -8.09 -12.99 29.33
N GLY A 771 -7.10 -12.43 30.03
CA GLY A 771 -7.13 -12.21 31.48
C GLY A 771 -6.97 -10.74 31.85
N ALA A 772 -7.99 -10.14 32.46
CA ALA A 772 -7.98 -8.77 32.96
C ALA A 772 -8.09 -8.79 34.50
N TYR A 773 -6.95 -8.77 35.18
CA TYR A 773 -6.84 -9.04 36.62
C TYR A 773 -6.76 -7.76 37.47
N GLY A 774 -6.25 -6.66 36.93
CA GLY A 774 -6.19 -5.37 37.62
C GLY A 774 -7.51 -4.58 37.59
N ASP A 775 -7.75 -3.72 38.58
CA ASP A 775 -8.90 -2.81 38.57
C ASP A 775 -8.78 -1.82 37.39
N GLY A 776 -9.87 -1.61 36.65
CA GLY A 776 -9.90 -0.77 35.44
C GLY A 776 -9.05 -1.28 34.27
N SER A 777 -8.57 -2.53 34.31
CA SER A 777 -7.72 -3.11 33.26
C SER A 777 -8.50 -3.53 32.01
N LEU A 778 -7.84 -3.46 30.84
CA LEU A 778 -8.36 -3.94 29.56
C LEU A 778 -7.40 -4.97 28.94
N ALA A 779 -7.85 -6.21 28.76
CA ALA A 779 -7.15 -7.25 28.03
C ALA A 779 -7.93 -7.61 26.76
N ALA A 780 -7.48 -7.21 25.57
CA ALA A 780 -8.16 -7.43 24.30
C ALA A 780 -7.30 -8.19 23.29
N GLY A 781 -7.45 -9.51 23.27
CA GLY A 781 -6.75 -10.44 22.39
C GLY A 781 -6.77 -11.86 22.94
N THR A 782 -6.62 -12.87 22.09
CA THR A 782 -6.45 -14.25 22.58
C THR A 782 -5.18 -14.33 23.42
N LEU A 783 -5.27 -14.85 24.64
CA LEU A 783 -4.17 -14.92 25.63
C LEU A 783 -3.56 -13.56 26.04
N SER A 784 -4.23 -12.42 25.84
CA SER A 784 -3.74 -11.14 26.38
C SER A 784 -3.93 -11.08 27.89
N VAL A 785 -2.96 -10.54 28.63
CA VAL A 785 -2.97 -10.41 30.09
C VAL A 785 -2.78 -8.95 30.51
N ALA A 786 -3.67 -8.44 31.35
CA ALA A 786 -3.64 -7.10 31.94
C ALA A 786 -3.69 -7.23 33.47
N ASP A 787 -2.52 -7.39 34.10
CA ASP A 787 -2.35 -7.68 35.53
C ASP A 787 -2.38 -6.41 36.41
N GLY A 788 -1.81 -5.30 35.90
CA GLY A 788 -1.70 -4.05 36.67
C GLY A 788 -3.03 -3.28 36.74
N SER A 789 -3.21 -2.46 37.78
CA SER A 789 -4.33 -1.50 37.84
C SER A 789 -4.25 -0.51 36.67
N GLU A 790 -5.39 -0.15 36.09
CA GLU A 790 -5.54 0.78 34.96
C GLU A 790 -4.71 0.41 33.70
N THR A 791 -4.41 -0.89 33.52
CA THR A 791 -3.62 -1.36 32.38
C THR A 791 -4.41 -1.53 31.09
N THR A 792 -3.70 -1.57 29.96
CA THR A 792 -4.26 -1.93 28.65
C THR A 792 -3.31 -2.88 27.91
N ALA A 793 -3.72 -4.12 27.69
CA ALA A 793 -3.03 -5.12 26.88
C ALA A 793 -3.88 -5.47 25.64
N VAL A 794 -3.41 -5.16 24.42
CA VAL A 794 -4.18 -5.36 23.19
C VAL A 794 -3.35 -6.10 22.15
N GLY A 795 -3.73 -7.33 21.84
CA GLY A 795 -3.03 -8.21 20.88
C GLY A 795 -2.95 -9.65 21.35
N TYR A 796 -2.61 -10.56 20.43
CA TYR A 796 -2.34 -11.96 20.78
C TYR A 796 -1.15 -12.03 21.75
N PHE A 797 -1.34 -12.62 22.93
CA PHE A 797 -0.27 -12.77 23.93
C PHE A 797 0.39 -11.43 24.38
N ALA A 798 -0.35 -10.31 24.32
CA ALA A 798 0.10 -9.03 24.87
C ALA A 798 0.07 -9.07 26.41
N SER A 799 1.06 -8.50 27.09
CA SER A 799 1.17 -8.48 28.57
C SER A 799 1.37 -7.06 29.09
N ALA A 800 0.51 -6.60 29.99
CA ALA A 800 0.67 -5.33 30.72
C ALA A 800 0.56 -5.59 32.22
N SER A 801 1.69 -5.60 32.94
CA SER A 801 1.73 -5.96 34.37
C SER A 801 2.04 -4.78 35.32
N GLY A 802 2.62 -3.69 34.80
CA GLY A 802 2.85 -2.47 35.58
C GLY A 802 1.58 -1.63 35.77
N GLU A 803 1.45 -0.93 36.89
CA GLU A 803 0.35 0.02 37.12
C GLU A 803 0.30 1.10 36.02
N SER A 804 -0.88 1.35 35.45
CA SER A 804 -1.13 2.22 34.29
C SER A 804 -0.30 1.88 33.03
N ALA A 805 0.20 0.65 32.89
CA ALA A 805 0.99 0.23 31.73
C ALA A 805 0.12 -0.07 30.49
N THR A 806 0.66 0.18 29.31
CA THR A 806 0.00 -0.04 28.01
C THR A 806 0.87 -0.91 27.09
N ALA A 807 0.37 -2.08 26.70
CA ALA A 807 0.99 -2.99 25.74
C ALA A 807 0.05 -3.18 24.54
N VAL A 808 0.45 -2.76 23.33
CA VAL A 808 -0.37 -2.84 22.11
C VAL A 808 0.43 -3.45 20.97
N GLY A 809 0.09 -4.68 20.60
CA GLY A 809 0.80 -5.51 19.63
C GLY A 809 0.73 -6.97 20.03
N ALA A 810 0.88 -7.90 19.07
CA ALA A 810 1.08 -9.29 19.46
C ALA A 810 2.44 -9.44 20.15
N GLU A 811 2.50 -10.21 21.24
CA GLU A 811 3.69 -10.45 22.06
C GLU A 811 4.33 -9.16 22.67
N SER A 812 3.63 -8.02 22.70
CA SER A 812 4.13 -6.79 23.35
C SER A 812 4.07 -6.90 24.88
N VAL A 813 5.09 -6.44 25.59
CA VAL A 813 5.23 -6.53 27.05
C VAL A 813 5.48 -5.15 27.66
N ALA A 814 4.64 -4.74 28.61
CA ALA A 814 4.78 -3.51 29.40
C ALA A 814 4.69 -3.81 30.91
N ASP A 815 5.83 -4.07 31.55
CA ASP A 815 5.91 -4.49 32.96
C ASP A 815 6.21 -3.34 33.94
N GLY A 816 6.73 -2.22 33.44
CA GLY A 816 7.03 -1.06 34.29
C GLY A 816 5.79 -0.23 34.63
N THR A 817 5.78 0.43 35.80
CA THR A 817 4.75 1.44 36.12
C THR A 817 4.74 2.54 35.06
N SER A 818 3.58 2.83 34.50
CA SER A 818 3.36 3.77 33.39
C SER A 818 4.23 3.49 32.17
N ALA A 819 4.60 2.22 31.92
CA ALA A 819 5.34 1.81 30.74
C ALA A 819 4.44 1.69 29.51
N ALA A 820 5.00 1.92 28.32
CA ALA A 820 4.27 1.92 27.06
C ALA A 820 5.01 1.07 26.00
N ALA A 821 4.45 -0.06 25.60
CA ALA A 821 4.98 -0.92 24.52
C ALA A 821 4.00 -0.95 23.34
N PHE A 822 4.45 -0.55 22.15
CA PHE A 822 3.63 -0.47 20.93
C PHE A 822 4.36 -1.12 19.76
N GLY A 823 3.87 -2.28 19.30
CA GLY A 823 4.44 -3.04 18.19
C GLY A 823 4.57 -4.54 18.48
N PHE A 824 4.80 -5.35 17.43
CA PHE A 824 5.04 -6.78 17.58
C PHE A 824 6.30 -7.03 18.42
N GLY A 825 6.19 -7.73 19.55
CA GLY A 825 7.32 -8.02 20.43
C GLY A 825 8.01 -6.78 21.02
N ALA A 826 7.32 -5.64 21.12
CA ALA A 826 7.84 -4.45 21.79
C ALA A 826 7.91 -4.67 23.31
N GLU A 827 9.00 -4.25 23.96
CA GLU A 827 9.28 -4.51 25.38
C GLU A 827 9.56 -3.20 26.15
N ALA A 828 8.76 -2.91 27.18
CA ALA A 828 8.90 -1.74 28.05
C ALA A 828 8.84 -2.19 29.53
N THR A 829 9.94 -2.72 30.06
CA THR A 829 9.98 -3.44 31.34
C THR A 829 10.38 -2.60 32.56
N SER A 830 10.78 -1.33 32.36
CA SER A 830 11.14 -0.41 33.44
C SER A 830 10.11 0.72 33.62
N ASN A 831 10.03 1.31 34.82
CA ASN A 831 9.08 2.39 35.08
C ASN A 831 9.32 3.60 34.16
N TYR A 832 8.22 4.17 33.66
CA TYR A 832 8.20 5.27 32.68
C TYR A 832 8.93 4.97 31.37
N SER A 833 9.17 3.70 31.03
CA SER A 833 9.79 3.32 29.76
C SER A 833 8.80 3.37 28.60
N THR A 834 9.27 3.69 27.39
CA THR A 834 8.45 3.71 26.17
C THR A 834 9.17 2.99 25.03
N ALA A 835 8.56 1.95 24.48
CA ALA A 835 9.04 1.17 23.35
C ALA A 835 8.03 1.24 22.21
N LEU A 836 8.39 1.84 21.07
CA LEU A 836 7.52 2.01 19.91
C LEU A 836 8.23 1.49 18.64
N GLY A 837 7.82 0.32 18.17
CA GLY A 837 8.39 -0.39 17.02
C GLY A 837 8.37 -1.90 17.20
N GLY A 838 8.46 -2.66 16.12
CA GLY A 838 8.64 -4.12 16.23
C GLY A 838 9.96 -4.45 16.92
N TYR A 839 9.95 -5.27 17.97
CA TYR A 839 11.13 -5.61 18.78
C TYR A 839 11.91 -4.41 19.35
N SER A 840 11.29 -3.24 19.55
CA SER A 840 11.90 -2.15 20.31
C SER A 840 11.97 -2.53 21.79
N SER A 841 13.10 -2.31 22.47
CA SER A 841 13.31 -2.68 23.88
C SER A 841 13.75 -1.47 24.71
N ALA A 842 12.89 -1.04 25.64
CA ALA A 842 13.10 0.08 26.56
C ALA A 842 13.17 -0.47 28.00
N THR A 843 14.37 -0.88 28.41
CA THR A 843 14.60 -1.63 29.65
C THR A 843 15.19 -0.76 30.78
N GLY A 844 15.63 0.47 30.47
CA GLY A 844 16.10 1.43 31.46
C GLY A 844 14.98 2.24 32.12
N PHE A 845 15.19 2.73 33.34
CA PHE A 845 14.25 3.64 34.02
C PHE A 845 14.05 4.92 33.20
N ASN A 846 12.81 5.32 32.91
CA ASN A 846 12.50 6.51 32.10
C ASN A 846 13.26 6.52 30.76
N SER A 847 13.35 5.36 30.10
CA SER A 847 13.98 5.19 28.78
C SER A 847 12.97 5.32 27.64
N THR A 848 13.41 5.66 26.43
CA THR A 848 12.57 5.71 25.24
C THR A 848 13.28 5.06 24.06
N ALA A 849 12.69 4.01 23.47
CA ALA A 849 13.15 3.30 22.29
C ALA A 849 12.11 3.45 21.17
N LEU A 850 12.49 4.09 20.05
CA LEU A 850 11.61 4.39 18.92
C LEU A 850 12.22 3.86 17.61
N GLY A 851 11.74 2.72 17.12
CA GLY A 851 12.22 2.09 15.88
C GLY A 851 12.20 0.57 15.95
N ASN A 852 12.29 -0.08 14.79
CA ASN A 852 12.43 -1.54 14.74
C ASN A 852 13.82 -1.94 15.31
N PHE A 853 13.86 -2.84 16.30
CA PHE A 853 15.07 -3.23 17.04
C PHE A 853 15.82 -2.10 17.76
N SER A 854 15.19 -0.92 18.00
CA SER A 854 15.82 0.12 18.83
C SER A 854 15.93 -0.32 20.30
N THR A 855 17.07 -0.10 20.94
CA THR A 855 17.37 -0.50 22.32
C THR A 855 17.73 0.70 23.19
N ALA A 856 16.97 0.94 24.27
CA ALA A 856 17.22 1.97 25.27
C ALA A 856 17.31 1.32 26.66
N SER A 857 18.52 0.92 27.08
CA SER A 857 18.73 0.14 28.31
C SER A 857 19.34 0.93 29.46
N GLY A 858 19.94 2.10 29.21
CA GLY A 858 20.39 3.01 30.26
C GLY A 858 19.22 3.78 30.87
N SER A 859 19.37 4.24 32.11
CA SER A 859 18.41 5.13 32.76
C SER A 859 18.36 6.48 32.05
N ASN A 860 17.17 7.08 31.89
CA ASN A 860 16.97 8.37 31.23
C ASN A 860 17.50 8.43 29.78
N THR A 861 17.50 7.31 29.05
CA THR A 861 18.01 7.21 27.68
C THR A 861 16.96 7.45 26.60
N VAL A 862 17.42 7.86 25.42
CA VAL A 862 16.59 8.00 24.21
C VAL A 862 17.29 7.37 23.01
N ALA A 863 16.74 6.29 22.47
CA ALA A 863 17.13 5.64 21.23
C ALA A 863 16.06 5.86 20.14
N VAL A 864 16.42 6.50 19.02
CA VAL A 864 15.49 6.83 17.92
C VAL A 864 16.08 6.42 16.58
N GLY A 865 15.44 5.48 15.90
CA GLY A 865 15.89 4.89 14.63
C GLY A 865 15.97 3.36 14.70
N GLY A 866 15.89 2.69 13.55
CA GLY A 866 16.08 1.24 13.51
C GLY A 866 17.48 0.86 14.01
N ASP A 867 17.59 -0.19 14.82
CA ASP A 867 18.85 -0.63 15.44
C ASP A 867 19.58 0.41 16.33
N ALA A 868 18.96 1.57 16.63
CA ALA A 868 19.57 2.60 17.49
C ALA A 868 19.75 2.06 18.91
N THR A 869 20.91 2.29 19.52
CA THR A 869 21.32 1.66 20.78
C THR A 869 21.83 2.71 21.78
N ALA A 870 21.06 2.98 22.83
CA ALA A 870 21.42 3.89 23.93
C ALA A 870 21.54 3.09 25.25
N THR A 871 22.79 2.81 25.67
CA THR A 871 23.07 1.93 26.83
C THR A 871 23.72 2.64 28.01
N GLY A 872 24.33 3.81 27.81
CA GLY A 872 24.84 4.63 28.91
C GLY A 872 23.74 5.45 29.57
N ASP A 873 23.73 5.60 30.89
CA ASP A 873 22.72 6.45 31.56
C ASP A 873 22.76 7.89 31.01
N TYR A 874 21.60 8.54 30.88
CA TYR A 874 21.40 9.87 30.29
C TYR A 874 21.85 10.02 28.82
N SER A 875 22.10 8.91 28.10
CA SER A 875 22.55 8.96 26.70
C SER A 875 21.43 9.12 25.67
N VAL A 876 21.79 9.68 24.51
CA VAL A 876 20.90 9.85 23.35
C VAL A 876 21.54 9.24 22.11
N ALA A 877 20.86 8.31 21.45
CA ALA A 877 21.25 7.71 20.18
C ALA A 877 20.16 7.98 19.13
N ALA A 878 20.43 8.81 18.11
CA ALA A 878 19.46 9.20 17.10
C ALA A 878 19.95 8.97 15.66
N GLY A 879 19.40 7.96 15.00
CA GLY A 879 19.68 7.55 13.62
C GLY A 879 19.73 6.02 13.49
N GLN A 880 19.61 5.49 12.27
CA GLN A 880 19.67 4.04 12.06
C GLN A 880 21.05 3.50 12.48
N GLY A 881 21.08 2.56 13.41
CA GLY A 881 22.31 1.97 13.95
C GLY A 881 23.19 2.93 14.78
N SER A 882 22.71 4.10 15.21
CA SER A 882 23.48 4.98 16.10
C SER A 882 23.73 4.33 17.46
N VAL A 883 24.93 4.44 18.02
CA VAL A 883 25.32 3.88 19.32
C VAL A 883 25.74 5.00 20.29
N ALA A 884 25.13 5.06 21.46
CA ALA A 884 25.52 5.92 22.57
C ALA A 884 25.69 5.06 23.84
N SER A 885 26.94 4.73 24.18
CA SER A 885 27.24 3.76 25.25
C SER A 885 27.95 4.35 26.46
N GLY A 886 28.51 5.56 26.35
CA GLY A 886 29.08 6.29 27.48
C GLY A 886 28.01 6.96 28.34
N TYR A 887 28.31 7.20 29.61
CA TYR A 887 27.47 7.99 30.51
C TYR A 887 27.27 9.41 29.94
N ASN A 888 26.02 9.88 29.84
CA ASN A 888 25.66 11.20 29.32
C ASN A 888 26.27 11.49 27.94
N SER A 889 26.30 10.47 27.06
CA SER A 889 26.83 10.55 25.69
C SER A 889 25.74 10.86 24.66
N VAL A 890 26.10 11.50 23.55
CA VAL A 890 25.17 11.89 22.48
C VAL A 890 25.70 11.41 21.12
N SER A 891 24.98 10.48 20.49
CA SER A 891 25.25 10.00 19.13
C SER A 891 24.10 10.39 18.21
N VAL A 892 24.37 11.16 17.16
CA VAL A 892 23.37 11.62 16.20
C VAL A 892 23.88 11.42 14.77
N GLY A 893 23.28 10.48 14.05
CA GLY A 893 23.68 10.10 12.70
C GLY A 893 23.29 8.66 12.38
N GLY A 894 23.15 8.33 11.10
CA GLY A 894 22.89 6.96 10.66
C GLY A 894 24.16 6.19 10.32
N ALA A 895 24.03 4.87 10.18
CA ALA A 895 25.11 4.02 9.70
C ALA A 895 25.51 4.41 8.26
N LEU A 896 26.75 4.86 8.07
CA LEU A 896 27.22 5.24 6.75
C LEU A 896 27.33 3.98 5.87
N LEU A 897 26.65 4.02 4.71
CA LEU A 897 26.45 2.86 3.82
C LEU A 897 25.81 1.63 4.52
N GLY A 898 25.14 1.80 5.66
CA GLY A 898 24.61 0.70 6.48
C GLY A 898 25.70 -0.16 7.14
N LEU A 899 26.95 0.32 7.21
CA LEU A 899 28.11 -0.47 7.62
C LEU A 899 28.83 0.05 8.87
N LEU A 900 28.84 1.37 9.09
CA LEU A 900 29.60 2.01 10.17
C LEU A 900 28.70 2.95 10.98
N PRO A 901 28.44 2.64 12.26
CA PRO A 901 27.53 3.42 13.11
C PRO A 901 28.14 4.79 13.44
N THR A 902 27.27 5.74 13.79
CA THR A 902 27.71 6.91 14.58
C THR A 902 27.84 6.45 16.02
N GLU A 903 29.00 6.62 16.66
CA GLU A 903 29.28 6.02 17.97
C GLU A 903 29.86 7.05 18.97
N ALA A 904 29.15 7.27 20.07
CA ALA A 904 29.57 8.05 21.22
C ALA A 904 29.77 7.10 22.42
N SER A 905 30.99 6.55 22.55
CA SER A 905 31.30 5.49 23.52
C SER A 905 32.10 5.96 24.74
N GLY A 906 32.65 7.17 24.73
CA GLY A 906 33.24 7.81 25.92
C GLY A 906 32.16 8.47 26.80
N ASP A 907 32.39 8.54 28.11
CA ASP A 907 31.52 9.33 29.00
C ASP A 907 31.59 10.81 28.61
N PHE A 908 30.44 11.51 28.67
CA PHE A 908 30.26 12.90 28.24
C PHE A 908 30.62 13.16 26.76
N SER A 909 30.74 12.12 25.93
CA SER A 909 31.13 12.26 24.52
C SER A 909 29.98 12.70 23.60
N THR A 910 30.31 13.30 22.47
CA THR A 910 29.36 13.67 21.42
C THR A 910 29.87 13.25 20.04
N ALA A 911 29.09 12.48 19.29
CA ALA A 911 29.35 12.10 17.90
C ALA A 911 28.19 12.56 17.01
N LEU A 912 28.48 13.40 16.00
CA LEU A 912 27.50 13.94 15.06
C LEU A 912 27.94 13.71 13.60
N GLY A 913 27.19 12.91 12.86
CA GLY A 913 27.43 12.59 11.45
C GLY A 913 27.79 11.13 11.19
N GLY A 914 27.58 10.66 9.96
CA GLY A 914 27.78 9.26 9.58
C GLY A 914 29.19 8.76 9.87
N ALA A 915 29.30 7.62 10.55
CA ALA A 915 30.57 7.05 10.99
C ALA A 915 31.45 7.99 11.84
N ALA A 916 30.88 9.01 12.50
CA ALA A 916 31.60 9.78 13.50
C ALA A 916 31.80 8.96 14.78
N TRP A 917 32.99 9.03 15.38
CA TRP A 917 33.39 8.20 16.51
C TRP A 917 34.04 9.03 17.62
N ALA A 918 33.44 9.01 18.81
CA ALA A 918 33.89 9.75 19.99
C ALA A 918 34.09 8.80 21.20
N PRO A 919 35.14 7.97 21.21
CA PRO A 919 35.44 7.06 22.32
C PRO A 919 36.19 7.72 23.49
N GLY A 920 36.74 8.93 23.31
CA GLY A 920 37.45 9.65 24.38
C GLY A 920 36.51 10.21 25.45
N LEU A 921 36.96 10.23 26.71
CA LEU A 921 36.26 10.93 27.81
C LEU A 921 36.06 12.41 27.45
N ASN A 922 34.83 12.92 27.53
CA ASN A 922 34.48 14.31 27.21
C ASN A 922 34.89 14.75 25.78
N SER A 923 34.95 13.80 24.83
CA SER A 923 35.36 14.07 23.44
C SER A 923 34.20 14.48 22.53
N THR A 924 34.48 15.19 21.43
CA THR A 924 33.46 15.63 20.46
C THR A 924 33.90 15.40 19.02
N ALA A 925 33.24 14.51 18.29
CA ALA A 925 33.42 14.28 16.86
C ALA A 925 32.25 14.88 16.06
N LEU A 926 32.51 15.86 15.19
CA LEU A 926 31.49 16.56 14.41
C LEU A 926 31.82 16.57 12.92
N GLY A 927 31.20 15.66 12.17
CA GLY A 927 31.39 15.46 10.74
C GLY A 927 31.42 13.99 10.34
N ASN A 928 31.14 13.69 9.07
CA ASN A 928 31.23 12.33 8.56
C ASN A 928 32.67 11.80 8.68
N PHE A 929 32.88 10.62 9.26
CA PHE A 929 34.21 10.10 9.63
C PHE A 929 35.06 11.01 10.56
N ALA A 930 34.46 11.89 11.37
CA ALA A 930 35.20 12.58 12.42
C ALA A 930 35.57 11.59 13.56
N GLU A 931 36.80 11.61 14.04
CA GLU A 931 37.31 10.70 15.08
C GLU A 931 37.94 11.50 16.23
N SER A 932 37.42 11.36 17.45
CA SER A 932 37.88 12.09 18.64
C SER A 932 38.25 11.12 19.76
N THR A 933 39.50 10.65 19.77
CA THR A 933 39.99 9.60 20.67
C THR A 933 40.70 10.12 21.92
N GLY A 934 41.19 11.37 21.93
CA GLY A 934 41.82 11.99 23.11
C GLY A 934 40.81 12.45 24.18
N GLU A 935 41.24 12.57 25.43
CA GLU A 935 40.43 13.14 26.52
C GLU A 935 40.16 14.64 26.28
N SER A 936 38.91 15.10 26.45
CA SER A 936 38.50 16.50 26.22
C SER A 936 38.94 17.05 24.86
N SER A 937 38.93 16.19 23.84
CA SER A 937 39.33 16.50 22.46
C SER A 937 38.12 16.87 21.59
N VAL A 938 38.34 17.61 20.51
CA VAL A 938 37.30 17.97 19.53
C VAL A 938 37.81 17.76 18.11
N ALA A 939 37.21 16.84 17.36
CA ALA A 939 37.39 16.68 15.91
C ALA A 939 36.28 17.42 15.15
N LEU A 940 36.63 18.50 14.46
CA LEU A 940 35.69 19.38 13.77
C LEU A 940 35.84 19.29 12.24
N GLY A 941 34.76 18.90 11.56
CA GLY A 941 34.70 18.65 10.12
C GLY A 941 34.84 17.17 9.76
N ALA A 942 34.42 16.82 8.53
CA ALA A 942 34.56 15.45 8.02
C ALA A 942 36.03 14.99 7.98
N ASP A 943 36.30 13.71 8.20
CA ASP A 943 37.65 13.12 8.17
C ASP A 943 38.68 13.81 9.10
N SER A 944 38.21 14.56 10.11
CA SER A 944 39.04 15.20 11.12
C SER A 944 39.38 14.20 12.22
N VAL A 945 40.63 14.18 12.66
CA VAL A 945 41.12 13.25 13.69
C VAL A 945 41.73 14.05 14.85
N ALA A 946 41.23 13.82 16.06
CA ALA A 946 41.72 14.41 17.30
C ALA A 946 42.20 13.29 18.26
N ASP A 947 43.46 12.89 18.09
CA ASP A 947 44.14 11.79 18.80
C ASP A 947 44.93 12.23 20.03
N ARG A 948 44.72 13.48 20.47
CA ARG A 948 45.45 14.12 21.58
C ARG A 948 44.50 14.73 22.58
N ASP A 949 44.85 14.55 23.85
CA ASP A 949 44.11 15.14 24.96
C ASP A 949 44.13 16.68 24.89
N PHE A 950 43.02 17.30 25.25
CA PHE A 950 42.80 18.76 25.30
C PHE A 950 43.07 19.50 23.98
N ALA A 951 42.89 18.83 22.83
CA ALA A 951 43.14 19.38 21.50
C ALA A 951 41.87 19.56 20.66
N VAL A 952 41.80 20.66 19.90
CA VAL A 952 40.84 20.85 18.82
C VAL A 952 41.54 20.60 17.48
N SER A 953 41.06 19.62 16.72
CA SER A 953 41.54 19.28 15.38
C SER A 953 40.51 19.68 14.34
N VAL A 954 40.95 20.37 13.28
CA VAL A 954 40.12 20.79 12.14
C VAL A 954 40.36 19.95 10.87
N GLY A 955 41.13 18.88 10.96
CA GLY A 955 41.46 18.01 9.83
C GLY A 955 42.23 16.77 10.27
N SER A 956 42.95 16.16 9.33
CA SER A 956 43.86 15.03 9.58
C SER A 956 45.23 15.30 8.95
N ALA A 957 46.26 14.54 9.33
CA ALA A 957 47.63 14.77 8.85
C ALA A 957 47.73 14.63 7.32
N GLY A 958 48.14 15.70 6.64
CA GLY A 958 48.15 15.83 5.18
C GLY A 958 46.83 16.31 4.55
N ASN A 959 45.79 16.52 5.36
CA ASN A 959 44.48 17.08 5.00
C ASN A 959 44.10 18.23 5.95
N GLU A 960 45.06 19.10 6.28
CA GLU A 960 44.87 20.22 7.20
C GLU A 960 43.93 21.28 6.61
N ARG A 961 42.96 21.76 7.41
CA ARG A 961 42.06 22.86 7.01
C ARG A 961 42.59 24.22 7.45
N GLN A 962 42.42 25.21 6.59
CA GLN A 962 42.67 26.61 6.95
C GLN A 962 41.57 27.12 7.89
N ILE A 963 41.97 27.71 9.02
CA ILE A 963 41.06 28.50 9.87
C ILE A 963 41.05 29.92 9.29
N THR A 964 39.93 30.32 8.70
CA THR A 964 39.75 31.63 8.06
C THR A 964 38.94 32.57 8.96
N ASN A 965 38.94 33.87 8.64
CA ASN A 965 38.30 34.93 9.44
C ASN A 965 38.83 35.06 10.89
N VAL A 966 40.09 34.68 11.12
CA VAL A 966 40.78 34.86 12.41
C VAL A 966 41.20 36.34 12.55
N ALA A 967 40.55 37.04 13.50
CA ALA A 967 40.93 38.39 13.88
C ALA A 967 42.34 38.41 14.52
N ALA A 968 42.98 39.59 14.53
CA ALA A 968 44.29 39.74 15.16
C ALA A 968 44.19 39.50 16.68
N GLY A 969 45.01 38.58 17.21
CA GLY A 969 45.08 38.27 18.63
C GLY A 969 45.49 39.47 19.48
N THR A 970 44.81 39.65 20.62
CA THR A 970 44.99 40.75 21.58
C THR A 970 45.59 40.29 22.91
N GLN A 971 45.52 38.99 23.20
CA GLN A 971 46.07 38.32 24.37
C GLN A 971 47.08 37.24 23.97
N GLY A 972 47.95 36.83 24.89
CA GLY A 972 49.02 35.85 24.64
C GLY A 972 48.56 34.41 24.33
N THR A 973 47.25 34.14 24.45
CA THR A 973 46.62 32.85 24.14
C THR A 973 45.71 32.91 22.91
N ASP A 974 45.60 34.06 22.25
CA ASP A 974 44.78 34.21 21.05
C ASP A 974 45.51 33.62 19.83
N ALA A 975 44.75 33.16 18.84
CA ALA A 975 45.33 32.68 17.58
C ALA A 975 45.98 33.83 16.80
N VAL A 976 47.19 33.61 16.29
CA VAL A 976 47.92 34.58 15.46
C VAL A 976 47.45 34.43 14.01
N ASN A 977 46.99 35.53 13.41
CA ASN A 977 46.61 35.53 11.99
C ASN A 977 47.79 35.87 11.06
N LEU A 978 47.60 35.71 9.76
CA LEU A 978 48.68 35.90 8.78
C LEU A 978 49.23 37.34 8.77
N ASP A 979 48.38 38.35 8.99
CA ASP A 979 48.79 39.75 9.03
C ASP A 979 49.70 40.07 10.22
N GLN A 980 49.42 39.50 11.39
CA GLN A 980 50.29 39.62 12.56
C GLN A 980 51.64 38.93 12.33
N LEU A 981 51.64 37.74 11.70
CA LEU A 981 52.89 37.06 11.35
C LEU A 981 53.70 37.83 10.31
N ASN A 982 53.05 38.44 9.33
CA ASN A 982 53.69 39.31 8.34
C ASN A 982 54.29 40.56 9.00
N ALA A 983 53.59 41.21 9.93
CA ALA A 983 54.13 42.35 10.69
C ALA A 983 55.39 41.96 11.51
N VAL A 984 55.43 40.75 12.07
CA VAL A 984 56.63 40.21 12.72
C VAL A 984 57.74 39.93 11.69
N ALA A 985 57.40 39.37 10.52
CA ALA A 985 58.36 39.09 9.45
C ALA A 985 58.99 40.36 8.85
N ASP A 986 58.20 41.43 8.64
CA ASP A 986 58.68 42.74 8.21
C ASP A 986 59.61 43.36 9.28
N THR A 987 59.24 43.24 10.56
CA THR A 987 60.08 43.65 11.69
C THR A 987 61.40 42.87 11.72
N ALA A 988 61.38 41.56 11.45
CA ALA A 988 62.55 40.70 11.37
C ALA A 988 63.44 41.00 10.14
N GLN A 989 62.85 41.32 8.98
CA GLN A 989 63.62 41.82 7.83
C GLN A 989 64.26 43.19 8.11
N SER A 990 63.60 44.05 8.89
CA SER A 990 64.19 45.34 9.29
C SER A 990 65.37 45.15 10.25
N THR A 991 65.26 44.26 11.26
CA THR A 991 66.32 44.03 12.26
C THR A 991 67.51 43.26 11.71
N SER A 992 67.29 42.25 10.86
CA SER A 992 68.37 41.53 10.17
C SER A 992 69.16 42.41 9.18
N LYS A 993 68.60 43.53 8.74
CA LYS A 993 69.31 44.58 7.96
C LYS A 993 70.31 45.40 8.79
N TYR A 994 70.18 45.44 10.12
CA TYR A 994 71.00 46.27 11.00
C TYR A 994 71.89 45.47 11.97
N PHE A 995 71.59 44.19 12.23
CA PHE A 995 72.43 43.31 13.06
C PHE A 995 72.82 42.04 12.30
N GLN A 996 74.10 41.93 11.94
CA GLN A 996 74.73 40.65 11.58
C GLN A 996 75.47 40.10 12.81
N ALA A 997 75.03 38.95 13.31
CA ALA A 997 75.74 38.21 14.35
C ALA A 997 76.48 37.01 13.74
N SER A 998 77.79 36.97 13.89
CA SER A 998 78.61 35.81 13.51
C SER A 998 78.72 34.85 14.70
N GLY A 999 77.81 33.87 14.78
CA GLY A 999 77.90 32.80 15.76
C GLY A 999 79.03 31.82 15.44
N SER A 1000 79.74 31.35 16.47
CA SER A 1000 80.58 30.15 16.40
C SER A 1000 79.79 28.91 16.81
N ASP A 1001 80.34 27.72 16.58
CA ASP A 1001 79.67 26.41 16.68
C ASP A 1001 79.01 26.10 18.05
N ASP A 1002 79.38 26.83 19.12
CA ASP A 1002 78.84 26.70 20.48
C ASP A 1002 77.86 27.82 20.91
N SER A 1003 77.21 28.54 19.97
CA SER A 1003 76.30 29.66 20.29
C SER A 1003 74.88 29.47 19.76
N ASP A 1004 73.89 29.46 20.67
CA ASP A 1004 72.46 29.19 20.40
C ASP A 1004 71.71 30.30 19.62
N ALA A 1005 72.42 31.22 18.97
CA ALA A 1005 71.88 32.33 18.19
C ALA A 1005 71.93 32.06 16.68
N GLY A 1006 71.21 31.02 16.23
CA GLY A 1006 71.27 30.52 14.86
C GLY A 1006 70.25 31.15 13.90
N ALA A 1007 70.68 32.11 13.08
CA ALA A 1007 70.01 32.45 11.83
C ALA A 1007 70.87 31.99 10.64
N THR A 1008 70.38 31.07 9.80
CA THR A 1008 71.07 30.68 8.56
C THR A 1008 70.25 31.09 7.34
N TRP A 1009 70.89 31.83 6.44
CA TRP A 1009 70.29 32.33 5.20
C TRP A 1009 71.07 31.73 4.02
N LYS A 1010 70.40 30.96 3.18
CA LYS A 1010 70.93 30.51 1.88
C LYS A 1010 69.83 30.68 0.83
N ALA A 1011 70.03 31.65 -0.05
CA ALA A 1011 69.13 31.92 -1.17
C ALA A 1011 69.85 31.65 -2.49
N THR A 1012 69.31 30.75 -3.31
CA THR A 1012 69.39 30.78 -4.79
C THR A 1012 68.34 29.81 -5.35
N ALA A 1013 67.61 30.25 -6.38
CA ALA A 1013 66.33 29.68 -6.85
C ALA A 1013 66.51 28.60 -7.96
N PRO A 1014 65.46 28.07 -8.64
CA PRO A 1014 63.99 28.10 -8.39
C PRO A 1014 63.35 26.68 -8.35
N TRP A 1015 62.01 26.61 -8.17
CA TRP A 1015 61.19 25.39 -8.14
C TRP A 1015 61.25 24.54 -9.42
N PRO A 1016 61.05 23.20 -9.31
CA PRO A 1016 59.71 22.66 -9.63
C PRO A 1016 59.15 21.65 -8.60
N GLN A 1017 57.91 21.22 -8.84
CA GLN A 1017 56.98 20.62 -7.86
C GLN A 1017 57.34 19.23 -7.29
N ALA A 1018 57.00 19.08 -6.00
CA ALA A 1018 56.41 17.92 -5.33
C ALA A 1018 56.93 16.48 -5.61
N ARG A 1019 57.55 15.87 -4.58
CA ARG A 1019 57.19 14.52 -4.08
C ARG A 1019 57.73 14.24 -2.66
N ARG A 1020 56.91 13.50 -1.91
CA ARG A 1020 57.07 12.98 -0.54
C ARG A 1020 58.49 12.65 -0.06
N ALA A 1021 58.76 12.93 1.22
CA ALA A 1021 59.45 11.99 2.11
C ALA A 1021 59.04 12.20 3.59
N THR A 1022 58.82 11.08 4.28
CA THR A 1022 58.59 10.94 5.73
C THR A 1022 59.82 11.34 6.57
N PRO A 1023 59.68 11.79 7.83
CA PRO A 1023 60.75 11.78 8.81
C PRO A 1023 60.64 10.58 9.79
N SER A 1024 61.71 9.80 9.87
CA SER A 1024 61.96 8.84 10.96
C SER A 1024 62.63 9.53 12.15
N ALA A 1025 62.30 9.13 13.38
CA ALA A 1025 63.10 9.43 14.57
C ALA A 1025 63.58 8.13 15.23
N ALA A 1026 64.84 8.11 15.68
CA ALA A 1026 65.43 6.99 16.42
C ALA A 1026 65.45 7.29 17.93
N GLY A 1027 65.25 6.26 18.77
CA GLY A 1027 65.23 6.39 20.23
C GLY A 1027 66.62 6.34 20.88
N PRO A 1028 66.67 6.10 22.20
CA PRO A 1028 67.47 4.94 22.64
C PRO A 1028 66.91 4.16 23.86
N ALA A 1029 67.27 2.86 23.93
CA ALA A 1029 67.33 1.99 25.13
C ALA A 1029 66.03 1.68 25.92
N HIS A 1030 65.79 0.49 26.49
CA HIS A 1030 66.60 -0.74 26.61
C HIS A 1030 65.67 -1.99 26.75
N TRP A 1031 66.24 -3.18 26.49
CA TRP A 1031 65.73 -4.55 26.75
C TRP A 1031 64.85 -5.24 25.69
N ALA A 1032 65.32 -6.46 25.36
CA ALA A 1032 64.75 -7.51 24.52
C ALA A 1032 64.67 -8.79 25.41
N PRO A 1033 64.35 -10.02 24.93
CA PRO A 1033 64.02 -10.46 23.56
C PRO A 1033 62.84 -11.47 23.44
N ALA A 1034 62.37 -11.75 22.20
CA ALA A 1034 62.39 -13.11 21.58
C ALA A 1034 61.38 -13.33 20.41
N ALA A 1035 61.90 -13.92 19.32
CA ALA A 1035 61.28 -14.91 18.40
C ALA A 1035 59.95 -14.62 17.63
N THR A 1036 60.09 -14.22 16.36
CA THR A 1036 59.63 -14.87 15.08
C THR A 1036 58.21 -15.51 14.89
N PRO A 1037 57.69 -15.58 13.64
CA PRO A 1037 56.30 -15.23 13.34
C PRO A 1037 55.41 -16.37 12.81
N TRP A 1038 54.08 -16.14 12.71
CA TRP A 1038 53.16 -17.00 11.94
C TRP A 1038 52.14 -16.24 11.06
N ARG A 1039 51.97 -16.76 9.84
CA ARG A 1039 50.86 -16.44 8.93
C ARG A 1039 49.66 -17.36 9.20
N ARG A 1040 48.49 -16.94 8.68
CA ARG A 1040 47.48 -17.74 7.93
C ARG A 1040 46.29 -18.37 8.68
N ARG A 1041 45.11 -18.14 8.05
CA ARG A 1041 43.81 -18.88 8.01
C ARG A 1041 42.69 -18.24 8.85
N ARG A 1042 41.51 -17.90 8.32
CA ARG A 1042 40.46 -18.68 7.60
C ARG A 1042 39.91 -19.89 8.38
N ARG A 1043 38.78 -19.68 9.05
CA ARG A 1043 37.56 -20.52 9.34
C ARG A 1043 36.60 -19.53 10.04
N ARG A 1044 35.34 -19.25 9.69
CA ARG A 1044 34.18 -19.99 9.12
C ARG A 1044 33.50 -20.96 10.12
N TRP A 1045 32.26 -20.58 10.48
CA TRP A 1045 31.18 -21.30 11.20
C TRP A 1045 31.40 -21.46 12.71
N ALA A 1046 30.36 -21.38 13.56
CA ALA A 1046 28.92 -21.22 13.28
C ALA A 1046 28.38 -19.88 13.80
#